data_AF-A0A3B9HS70-F1
#
_entry.id   AF-A0A3B9HS70-F1
#
_cell.length_a   1.000
_cell.length_b   1.000
_cell.length_c   1.000
_cell.angle_alpha   90.00
_cell.angle_beta   90.00
_cell.angle_gamma   90.00
#
_symmetry.space_group_name_H-M   'P 1'
#
loop_
_entity.id
_entity.type
_entity.pdbx_description
1 polymer ?
#
loop_
_entity_poly.entity_id
_entity_poly.type
_entity_poly.pdbx_seq_one_letter_code
_entity_poly.pdbx_strand_id
1 'polypeptide(L)'
;MRRKSQLRKVFAWSLLLLAVTCIGILISEVAFARAGGGQGYSGGGGSGRGSRGGGGDLEIVWLLIRLIIYYPHIGIPLTIVVIVLAKKGYIKGEDTYVDYTIVKASRVKSDSFSKVALTQLKQRDPAFDENFFIGRAKKAFRLIQDAWTARKLDKAQAFLSDGIFEQFNIQLAEMREKRIIDHLEALEIVSATPVKFQSDKNFDVIHLRIDATAINYRKDEKTGKLINGSRSVEPFAEVWSFMRKPGVKTLKKGGLMEGQCPNCGNPIQIGRLSKCEVCNALLRSGEYDWVLTSITQACEWSVRPDRAVPGLDAIVAADPGFNMQHIKERVSVMFWRKAEAERIGKIEPLRKIARNEFCDSQQQWLKPDQSGARRFYTGCAVGAIDLLGVELLEPDDNAFAEVIWSGIPSFLMPGKGIETAGQPINFRHVFVLGRKHGAKTKLESSLASSHCPSCGAPEQTGNENECSYCGSVMNDGKSEWVLDAVVDRSDPKVKEILDRLSAASKVISDEAHAKAVAKHGAKGGVAATQPLDDFGISGIELLRWTVAMMLADGHIDNKEMKMIRDLADKRDIPEARIQQIIDEFKAVIDPVVHVMQTSKIAADNDLLRHIARVALADGKLTTEETDMLKTVGNKIGLTSIDINMMLKRERNAIFQESKDILRNIKR
;
A
#
# COMPACT_ATOMS: atom_id res chain seq x y z
N MET A 1 -55.27 -17.15 -37.95
CA MET A 1 -54.03 -17.91 -37.65
C MET A 1 -52.72 -17.11 -37.80
N ARG A 2 -52.46 -16.40 -38.92
CA ARG A 2 -51.15 -15.77 -39.24
C ARG A 2 -50.40 -15.02 -38.10
N ARG A 3 -51.09 -14.31 -37.20
CA ARG A 3 -50.45 -13.51 -36.12
C ARG A 3 -49.62 -14.34 -35.11
N LYS A 4 -49.99 -15.60 -34.83
CA LYS A 4 -49.28 -16.45 -33.85
C LYS A 4 -47.93 -17.01 -34.37
N SER A 5 -47.75 -17.19 -35.68
CA SER A 5 -46.49 -17.72 -36.22
C SER A 5 -45.40 -16.67 -36.34
N GLN A 6 -45.74 -15.41 -36.64
CA GLN A 6 -44.77 -14.32 -36.59
C GLN A 6 -44.28 -14.02 -35.17
N LEU A 7 -45.16 -14.01 -34.16
CA LEU A 7 -44.75 -13.87 -32.76
C LEU A 7 -43.76 -14.97 -32.33
N ARG A 8 -44.00 -16.23 -32.72
CA ARG A 8 -43.03 -17.33 -32.46
C ARG A 8 -41.70 -17.13 -33.18
N LYS A 9 -41.69 -16.61 -34.41
CA LYS A 9 -40.43 -16.29 -35.12
C LYS A 9 -39.67 -15.14 -34.46
N VAL A 10 -40.33 -14.05 -34.10
CA VAL A 10 -39.70 -12.91 -33.40
C VAL A 10 -39.12 -13.37 -32.07
N PHE A 11 -39.88 -14.14 -31.28
CA PHE A 11 -39.42 -14.66 -29.98
C PHE A 11 -38.22 -15.61 -30.10
N ALA A 12 -38.20 -16.48 -31.13
CA ALA A 12 -37.06 -17.36 -31.41
C ALA A 12 -35.81 -16.58 -31.87
N TRP A 13 -35.97 -15.56 -32.71
CA TRP A 13 -34.86 -14.69 -33.13
C TRP A 13 -34.34 -13.81 -32.01
N SER A 14 -35.19 -13.30 -31.11
CA SER A 14 -34.73 -12.58 -29.91
C SER A 14 -34.04 -13.51 -28.90
N LEU A 15 -34.48 -14.77 -28.76
CA LEU A 15 -33.76 -15.78 -27.96
C LEU A 15 -32.40 -16.11 -28.57
N LEU A 16 -32.30 -16.24 -29.90
CA LEU A 16 -31.04 -16.45 -30.59
C LEU A 16 -30.10 -15.25 -30.43
N LEU A 17 -30.61 -14.03 -30.60
CA LEU A 17 -29.84 -12.80 -30.41
C LEU A 17 -29.34 -12.67 -28.97
N LEU A 18 -30.20 -12.97 -27.99
CA LEU A 18 -29.87 -12.93 -26.57
C LEU A 18 -28.86 -14.02 -26.18
N ALA A 19 -28.96 -15.22 -26.77
CA ALA A 19 -27.94 -16.26 -26.62
C ALA A 19 -26.59 -15.83 -27.22
N VAL A 20 -26.59 -15.20 -28.41
CA VAL A 20 -25.36 -14.69 -29.04
C VAL A 20 -24.75 -13.52 -28.25
N THR A 21 -25.55 -12.61 -27.67
CA THR A 21 -25.00 -11.58 -26.77
C THR A 21 -24.52 -12.15 -25.44
N CYS A 22 -25.20 -13.14 -24.85
CA CYS A 22 -24.72 -13.80 -23.63
C CYS A 22 -23.46 -14.64 -23.86
N ILE A 23 -23.23 -15.16 -25.08
CA ILE A 23 -21.97 -15.80 -25.47
C ILE A 23 -20.89 -14.75 -25.79
N GLY A 24 -21.27 -13.56 -26.24
CA GLY A 24 -20.38 -12.40 -26.42
C GLY A 24 -19.92 -11.76 -25.11
N ILE A 25 -20.74 -11.83 -24.05
CA ILE A 25 -20.37 -11.40 -22.69
C ILE A 25 -19.66 -12.54 -21.96
N LEU A 26 -18.54 -13.00 -22.53
CA LEU A 26 -17.48 -13.61 -21.74
C LEU A 26 -16.82 -12.49 -20.95
N ILE A 27 -17.19 -12.38 -19.67
CA ILE A 27 -16.55 -11.46 -18.73
C ILE A 27 -15.06 -11.81 -18.70
N SER A 28 -14.22 -10.90 -19.21
CA SER A 28 -12.81 -10.92 -18.89
C SER A 28 -12.67 -10.45 -17.45
N GLU A 29 -12.51 -11.39 -16.53
CA GLU A 29 -11.63 -11.12 -15.38
C GLU A 29 -10.33 -10.52 -15.95
N VAL A 30 -9.77 -9.48 -15.32
CA VAL A 30 -8.46 -8.97 -15.74
C VAL A 30 -7.39 -9.56 -14.84
N ALA A 31 -6.33 -10.07 -15.46
CA ALA A 31 -5.23 -10.74 -14.82
C ALA A 31 -4.04 -9.80 -14.83
N PHE A 32 -3.41 -9.70 -13.68
CA PHE A 32 -2.12 -9.07 -13.58
C PHE A 32 -1.00 -10.02 -13.95
N ALA A 33 -0.86 -10.31 -15.24
CA ALA A 33 0.18 -11.15 -15.78
C ALA A 33 1.56 -10.44 -15.87
N ARG A 34 1.91 -9.70 -14.81
CA ARG A 34 3.07 -8.80 -14.73
C ARG A 34 3.67 -8.81 -13.32
N ALA A 35 4.91 -8.37 -13.16
CA ALA A 35 5.71 -8.60 -11.94
C ALA A 35 5.20 -7.87 -10.69
N GLY A 36 4.98 -6.56 -10.77
CA GLY A 36 4.24 -5.78 -9.74
C GLY A 36 2.74 -6.10 -9.68
N GLY A 37 2.34 -7.09 -10.47
CA GLY A 37 0.98 -7.47 -10.73
C GLY A 37 0.55 -8.76 -10.05
N GLY A 38 1.44 -9.70 -9.71
CA GLY A 38 1.11 -11.00 -9.10
C GLY A 38 0.38 -10.97 -7.73
N GLN A 39 -0.23 -9.85 -7.38
CA GLN A 39 -0.84 -9.40 -6.14
C GLN A 39 -2.12 -8.53 -6.43
N GLY A 40 -3.03 -8.90 -7.37
CA GLY A 40 -4.33 -8.21 -7.65
C GLY A 40 -5.32 -8.98 -8.56
N TYR A 41 -6.64 -8.70 -8.78
CA TYR A 41 -7.60 -7.59 -8.46
C TYR A 41 -7.92 -6.44 -9.51
N SER A 42 -8.44 -6.73 -10.72
CA SER A 42 -8.63 -5.75 -11.86
C SER A 42 -9.76 -6.13 -12.84
N GLY A 43 -10.28 -5.32 -13.81
CA GLY A 43 -10.06 -3.92 -14.32
C GLY A 43 -11.39 -3.10 -14.33
N GLY A 44 -11.63 -1.85 -14.77
CA GLY A 44 -10.94 -0.81 -15.58
C GLY A 44 -11.60 -0.65 -16.98
N GLY A 45 -12.07 0.48 -17.56
CA GLY A 45 -12.33 1.93 -17.25
C GLY A 45 -13.35 2.45 -18.34
N GLY A 46 -13.72 3.71 -18.68
CA GLY A 46 -13.45 5.16 -18.39
C GLY A 46 -14.03 5.96 -19.62
N SER A 47 -14.11 7.30 -19.82
CA SER A 47 -14.03 8.58 -19.06
C SER A 47 -14.51 9.76 -20.01
N GLY A 48 -14.83 11.01 -19.57
CA GLY A 48 -15.23 12.10 -20.52
C GLY A 48 -15.57 13.53 -19.99
N ARG A 49 -14.85 14.57 -20.45
CA ARG A 49 -14.74 16.01 -20.02
C ARG A 49 -15.93 17.02 -20.15
N GLY A 50 -15.89 18.10 -19.30
CA GLY A 50 -16.15 19.54 -19.67
C GLY A 50 -17.41 20.24 -19.07
N SER A 51 -17.57 21.59 -18.95
CA SER A 51 -16.67 22.79 -18.99
C SER A 51 -17.39 24.09 -18.45
N ARG A 52 -16.73 25.27 -18.49
CA ARG A 52 -17.12 26.67 -18.04
C ARG A 52 -18.53 27.16 -18.45
N GLY A 53 -19.15 28.27 -17.97
CA GLY A 53 -18.80 29.43 -17.09
C GLY A 53 -20.12 30.18 -16.69
N GLY A 54 -20.23 31.44 -16.21
CA GLY A 54 -19.30 32.54 -15.87
C GLY A 54 -19.27 33.69 -16.91
N GLY A 55 -19.62 34.97 -16.64
CA GLY A 55 -20.21 35.68 -15.46
C GLY A 55 -20.09 37.23 -15.57
N GLY A 56 -20.89 38.06 -14.86
CA GLY A 56 -20.78 39.55 -14.90
C GLY A 56 -21.78 40.36 -14.03
N ASP A 57 -21.26 41.23 -13.14
CA ASP A 57 -22.01 42.10 -12.21
C ASP A 57 -21.50 43.56 -12.26
N LEU A 58 -22.40 44.56 -12.31
CA LEU A 58 -22.21 45.90 -11.69
C LEU A 58 -23.45 46.83 -11.81
N GLU A 59 -24.20 46.81 -12.92
CA GLU A 59 -25.34 47.73 -13.14
C GLU A 59 -26.48 47.59 -12.12
N ILE A 60 -26.67 46.36 -11.62
CA ILE A 60 -27.81 45.95 -10.77
C ILE A 60 -27.90 46.80 -9.49
N VAL A 61 -26.76 47.19 -8.91
CA VAL A 61 -26.70 47.90 -7.62
C VAL A 61 -27.36 49.29 -7.71
N TRP A 62 -27.17 50.00 -8.82
CA TRP A 62 -27.71 51.35 -8.99
C TRP A 62 -29.23 51.34 -9.20
N LEU A 63 -29.75 50.34 -9.92
CA LEU A 63 -31.18 50.12 -10.11
C LEU A 63 -31.92 49.84 -8.79
N LEU A 64 -31.32 49.05 -7.88
CA LEU A 64 -31.92 48.71 -6.59
C LEU A 64 -32.10 49.93 -5.69
N ILE A 65 -31.08 50.79 -5.59
CA ILE A 65 -31.16 52.03 -4.79
C ILE A 65 -32.30 52.93 -5.27
N ARG A 66 -32.46 53.07 -6.60
CA ARG A 66 -33.56 53.85 -7.20
C ARG A 66 -34.93 53.23 -6.90
N LEU A 67 -35.06 51.91 -6.93
CA LEU A 67 -36.32 51.21 -6.63
C LEU A 67 -36.73 51.34 -5.16
N ILE A 68 -35.78 51.34 -4.20
CA ILE A 68 -36.09 51.55 -2.77
C ILE A 68 -36.68 52.94 -2.54
N ILE A 69 -36.09 53.99 -3.14
CA ILE A 69 -36.47 55.39 -2.89
C ILE A 69 -37.82 55.73 -3.52
N TYR A 70 -38.03 55.38 -4.79
CA TYR A 70 -39.23 55.80 -5.53
C TYR A 70 -40.41 54.82 -5.42
N TYR A 71 -40.16 53.54 -5.16
CA TYR A 71 -41.18 52.48 -5.12
C TYR A 71 -40.96 51.50 -3.96
N PRO A 72 -40.96 51.96 -2.69
CA PRO A 72 -40.52 51.16 -1.54
C PRO A 72 -41.27 49.84 -1.35
N HIS A 73 -42.54 49.77 -1.74
CA HIS A 73 -43.37 48.56 -1.71
C HIS A 73 -42.91 47.45 -2.70
N ILE A 74 -42.08 47.79 -3.70
CA ILE A 74 -41.40 46.86 -4.61
C ILE A 74 -39.91 46.76 -4.26
N GLY A 75 -39.27 47.91 -4.02
CA GLY A 75 -37.83 48.01 -3.76
C GLY A 75 -37.38 47.31 -2.48
N ILE A 76 -38.15 47.38 -1.39
CA ILE A 76 -37.77 46.73 -0.12
C ILE A 76 -37.84 45.20 -0.23
N PRO A 77 -38.96 44.56 -0.69
CA PRO A 77 -38.99 43.12 -0.92
C PRO A 77 -37.91 42.62 -1.89
N LEU A 78 -37.70 43.33 -3.01
CA LEU A 78 -36.67 42.99 -3.99
C LEU A 78 -35.26 43.04 -3.37
N THR A 79 -34.98 44.06 -2.55
CA THR A 79 -33.70 44.20 -1.85
C THR A 79 -33.48 43.12 -0.80
N ILE A 80 -34.54 42.67 -0.09
CA ILE A 80 -34.45 41.52 0.83
C ILE A 80 -34.08 40.24 0.05
N VAL A 81 -34.70 40.00 -1.12
CA VAL A 81 -34.35 38.86 -1.99
C VAL A 81 -32.89 38.97 -2.45
N VAL A 82 -32.44 40.15 -2.89
CA VAL A 82 -31.03 40.37 -3.29
C VAL A 82 -30.08 40.18 -2.11
N ILE A 83 -30.40 40.62 -0.89
CA ILE A 83 -29.59 40.38 0.31
C ILE A 83 -29.52 38.88 0.65
N VAL A 84 -30.61 38.12 0.48
CA VAL A 84 -30.60 36.66 0.67
C VAL A 84 -29.76 35.96 -0.39
N LEU A 85 -29.82 36.40 -1.66
CA LEU A 85 -28.98 35.88 -2.74
C LEU A 85 -27.51 36.26 -2.55
N ALA A 86 -27.21 37.49 -2.17
CA ALA A 86 -25.85 37.96 -1.85
C ALA A 86 -25.29 37.25 -0.61
N LYS A 87 -26.10 36.96 0.41
CA LYS A 87 -25.70 36.14 1.56
C LYS A 87 -25.40 34.69 1.17
N LYS A 88 -26.21 34.08 0.29
CA LYS A 88 -25.91 32.76 -0.30
C LYS A 88 -24.62 32.80 -1.14
N GLY A 89 -24.40 33.86 -1.91
CA GLY A 89 -23.19 34.09 -2.71
C GLY A 89 -21.94 34.27 -1.85
N TYR A 90 -22.04 35.06 -0.77
CA TYR A 90 -20.96 35.29 0.20
C TYR A 90 -20.55 33.99 0.91
N ILE A 91 -21.52 33.22 1.42
CA ILE A 91 -21.26 31.91 2.05
C ILE A 91 -20.57 30.98 1.04
N LYS A 92 -21.06 30.91 -0.20
CA LYS A 92 -20.46 30.12 -1.28
C LYS A 92 -19.04 30.61 -1.67
N GLY A 93 -18.76 31.90 -1.51
CA GLY A 93 -17.43 32.49 -1.70
C GLY A 93 -16.47 32.16 -0.56
N GLU A 94 -16.95 32.19 0.68
CA GLU A 94 -16.20 31.76 1.87
C GLU A 94 -15.87 30.26 1.80
N ASP A 95 -16.85 29.41 1.43
CA ASP A 95 -16.63 28.00 1.09
C ASP A 95 -15.55 27.84 0.01
N THR A 96 -15.67 28.53 -1.11
CA THR A 96 -14.70 28.43 -2.22
C THR A 96 -13.28 28.87 -1.80
N TYR A 97 -13.17 29.84 -0.88
CA TYR A 97 -11.89 30.26 -0.31
C TYR A 97 -11.32 29.22 0.68
N VAL A 98 -12.15 28.57 1.49
CA VAL A 98 -11.78 27.42 2.33
C VAL A 98 -11.22 26.30 1.46
N ASP A 99 -11.98 25.87 0.45
CA ASP A 99 -11.61 24.78 -0.45
C ASP A 99 -10.28 25.06 -1.16
N TYR A 100 -10.13 26.27 -1.73
CA TYR A 100 -8.89 26.71 -2.36
C TYR A 100 -7.71 26.73 -1.40
N THR A 101 -7.91 27.14 -0.14
CA THR A 101 -6.86 27.16 0.88
C THR A 101 -6.41 25.75 1.24
N ILE A 102 -7.35 24.80 1.38
CA ILE A 102 -7.07 23.39 1.67
C ILE A 102 -6.28 22.74 0.52
N VAL A 103 -6.79 22.84 -0.71
CA VAL A 103 -6.13 22.27 -1.92
C VAL A 103 -4.77 22.91 -2.18
N LYS A 104 -4.60 24.19 -1.84
CA LYS A 104 -3.30 24.87 -1.94
C LYS A 104 -2.33 24.39 -0.87
N ALA A 105 -2.79 24.23 0.37
CA ALA A 105 -1.94 23.78 1.46
C ALA A 105 -1.50 22.32 1.30
N SER A 106 -2.38 21.41 0.90
CA SER A 106 -2.02 20.00 0.68
C SER A 106 -0.94 19.86 -0.39
N ARG A 107 -1.12 20.50 -1.54
CA ARG A 107 -0.10 20.57 -2.62
C ARG A 107 1.21 21.19 -2.14
N VAL A 108 1.15 22.31 -1.41
CA VAL A 108 2.35 22.99 -0.90
C VAL A 108 3.06 22.15 0.19
N LYS A 109 2.33 21.33 0.96
CA LYS A 109 2.87 20.40 1.96
C LYS A 109 3.56 19.19 1.32
N SER A 110 2.90 18.53 0.35
CA SER A 110 3.52 17.43 -0.41
C SER A 110 4.77 17.89 -1.15
N ASP A 111 4.71 19.11 -1.72
CA ASP A 111 5.87 19.79 -2.28
C ASP A 111 6.96 20.04 -1.23
N SER A 112 6.63 20.59 -0.06
CA SER A 112 7.65 21.00 0.93
C SER A 112 8.39 19.81 1.54
N PHE A 113 7.70 18.73 1.92
CA PHE A 113 8.37 17.53 2.44
C PHE A 113 9.23 16.86 1.37
N SER A 114 8.72 16.74 0.14
CA SER A 114 9.49 16.21 -0.99
C SER A 114 10.71 17.08 -1.29
N LYS A 115 10.57 18.41 -1.25
CA LYS A 115 11.68 19.37 -1.44
C LYS A 115 12.70 19.30 -0.30
N VAL A 116 12.30 19.10 0.96
CA VAL A 116 13.23 18.92 2.08
C VAL A 116 14.03 17.63 1.94
N ALA A 117 13.38 16.49 1.71
CA ALA A 117 14.08 15.21 1.53
C ALA A 117 14.97 15.22 0.26
N LEU A 118 14.50 15.79 -0.85
CA LEU A 118 15.31 15.99 -2.07
C LEU A 118 16.48 16.96 -1.84
N THR A 119 16.33 17.96 -0.96
CA THR A 119 17.42 18.88 -0.59
C THR A 119 18.47 18.18 0.26
N GLN A 120 18.07 17.38 1.25
CA GLN A 120 19.00 16.55 2.04
C GLN A 120 19.74 15.54 1.14
N LEU A 121 19.01 14.87 0.24
CA LEU A 121 19.59 13.97 -0.75
C LEU A 121 20.60 14.71 -1.64
N LYS A 122 20.27 15.90 -2.17
CA LYS A 122 21.19 16.71 -3.00
C LYS A 122 22.34 17.37 -2.22
N GLN A 123 22.20 17.62 -0.92
CA GLN A 123 23.32 17.99 -0.04
C GLN A 123 24.30 16.82 0.09
N ARG A 124 23.79 15.60 0.25
CA ARG A 124 24.59 14.37 0.35
C ARG A 124 25.14 13.90 -0.99
N ASP A 125 24.45 14.17 -2.09
CA ASP A 125 24.81 13.80 -3.47
C ASP A 125 24.50 14.97 -4.44
N PRO A 126 25.38 15.98 -4.55
CA PRO A 126 25.16 17.14 -5.43
C PRO A 126 25.10 16.82 -6.93
N ALA A 127 25.47 15.59 -7.32
CA ALA A 127 25.37 15.08 -8.67
C ALA A 127 24.05 14.34 -8.95
N PHE A 128 23.10 14.31 -8.01
CA PHE A 128 21.81 13.65 -8.19
C PHE A 128 20.93 14.34 -9.22
N ASP A 129 20.82 13.73 -10.39
CA ASP A 129 19.85 14.06 -11.43
C ASP A 129 18.64 13.10 -11.36
N GLU A 130 17.46 13.71 -11.23
CA GLU A 130 16.19 13.01 -11.06
C GLU A 130 15.70 12.35 -12.36
N ASN A 131 15.97 12.97 -13.52
CA ASN A 131 15.62 12.42 -14.83
C ASN A 131 16.52 11.23 -15.19
N PHE A 132 17.80 11.29 -14.81
CA PHE A 132 18.73 10.16 -14.92
C PHE A 132 18.24 8.98 -14.07
N PHE A 133 17.88 9.21 -12.80
CA PHE A 133 17.29 8.17 -11.96
C PHE A 133 15.99 7.59 -12.57
N ILE A 134 15.07 8.43 -13.02
CA ILE A 134 13.82 8.00 -13.68
C ILE A 134 14.12 7.18 -14.95
N GLY A 135 15.13 7.56 -15.74
CA GLY A 135 15.56 6.80 -16.92
C GLY A 135 16.04 5.38 -16.57
N ARG A 136 16.84 5.25 -15.51
CA ARG A 136 17.30 3.95 -15.00
C ARG A 136 16.15 3.12 -14.43
N ALA A 137 15.25 3.73 -13.66
CA ALA A 137 14.05 3.07 -13.15
C ALA A 137 13.11 2.58 -14.27
N LYS A 138 12.94 3.36 -15.37
CA LYS A 138 12.19 2.94 -16.57
C LYS A 138 12.86 1.78 -17.34
N LYS A 139 14.17 1.56 -17.16
CA LYS A 139 14.89 0.38 -17.67
C LYS A 139 14.71 -0.83 -16.75
N ALA A 140 14.91 -0.64 -15.44
CA ALA A 140 14.66 -1.62 -14.40
C ALA A 140 13.23 -2.20 -14.47
N PHE A 141 12.24 -1.34 -14.68
CA PHE A 141 10.83 -1.71 -14.88
C PHE A 141 10.67 -2.74 -16.01
N ARG A 142 11.16 -2.44 -17.22
CA ARG A 142 11.07 -3.35 -18.37
C ARG A 142 11.83 -4.65 -18.12
N LEU A 143 13.06 -4.59 -17.62
CA LEU A 143 13.87 -5.78 -17.30
C LEU A 143 13.16 -6.76 -16.36
N ILE A 144 12.35 -6.26 -15.42
CA ILE A 144 11.54 -7.06 -14.52
C ILE A 144 10.31 -7.65 -15.19
N GLN A 145 9.59 -6.91 -16.04
CA GLN A 145 8.46 -7.46 -16.79
C GLN A 145 8.93 -8.55 -17.78
N ASP A 146 10.03 -8.30 -18.49
CA ASP A 146 10.68 -9.27 -19.38
C ASP A 146 11.07 -10.55 -18.61
N ALA A 147 11.68 -10.39 -17.43
CA ALA A 147 12.09 -11.49 -16.55
C ALA A 147 10.90 -12.30 -16.01
N TRP A 148 9.79 -11.62 -15.68
CA TRP A 148 8.55 -12.25 -15.20
C TRP A 148 7.89 -13.10 -16.28
N THR A 149 7.64 -12.52 -17.45
CA THR A 149 7.05 -13.23 -18.61
C THR A 149 7.95 -14.36 -19.12
N ALA A 150 9.28 -14.20 -19.05
CA ALA A 150 10.23 -15.28 -19.32
C ALA A 150 10.33 -16.35 -18.21
N ARG A 151 9.71 -16.10 -17.04
CA ARG A 151 9.84 -16.87 -15.78
C ARG A 151 11.30 -17.12 -15.36
N LYS A 152 12.18 -16.12 -15.56
CA LYS A 152 13.63 -16.13 -15.29
C LYS A 152 14.13 -14.78 -14.78
N LEU A 153 14.53 -14.71 -13.51
CA LEU A 153 14.97 -13.47 -12.86
C LEU A 153 16.41 -13.05 -13.21
N ASP A 154 17.11 -13.83 -14.02
CA ASP A 154 18.55 -13.77 -14.34
C ASP A 154 19.12 -12.35 -14.54
N LYS A 155 18.36 -11.46 -15.22
CA LYS A 155 18.75 -10.08 -15.54
C LYS A 155 18.25 -9.03 -14.56
N ALA A 156 17.24 -9.33 -13.76
CA ALA A 156 16.58 -8.41 -12.83
C ALA A 156 17.14 -8.50 -11.40
N GLN A 157 17.48 -9.72 -10.98
CA GLN A 157 17.98 -10.06 -9.64
C GLN A 157 19.14 -9.17 -9.13
N ALA A 158 19.95 -8.59 -10.03
CA ALA A 158 21.09 -7.74 -9.67
C ALA A 158 20.73 -6.47 -8.88
N PHE A 159 19.46 -6.00 -8.94
CA PHE A 159 19.00 -4.79 -8.25
C PHE A 159 17.74 -4.99 -7.37
N LEU A 160 17.26 -6.23 -7.19
CA LEU A 160 16.16 -6.53 -6.25
C LEU A 160 16.68 -6.58 -4.81
N SER A 161 15.87 -6.21 -3.81
CA SER A 161 16.13 -6.61 -2.42
C SER A 161 15.99 -8.13 -2.25
N ASP A 162 16.46 -8.68 -1.13
CA ASP A 162 16.27 -10.11 -0.86
C ASP A 162 14.78 -10.45 -0.66
N GLY A 163 13.96 -9.57 -0.08
CA GLY A 163 12.50 -9.77 0.03
C GLY A 163 11.81 -9.91 -1.32
N ILE A 164 12.10 -9.02 -2.28
CA ILE A 164 11.50 -9.07 -3.63
C ILE A 164 12.01 -10.26 -4.45
N PHE A 165 13.27 -10.67 -4.26
CA PHE A 165 13.83 -11.85 -4.93
C PHE A 165 13.20 -13.16 -4.42
N GLU A 166 13.05 -13.33 -3.11
CA GLU A 166 12.36 -14.49 -2.51
C GLU A 166 10.88 -14.54 -2.97
N GLN A 167 10.16 -13.41 -2.92
CA GLN A 167 8.80 -13.27 -3.46
C GLN A 167 8.69 -13.80 -4.89
N PHE A 168 9.48 -13.25 -5.81
CA PHE A 168 9.37 -13.57 -7.22
C PHE A 168 9.77 -15.03 -7.51
N ASN A 169 10.75 -15.60 -6.80
CA ASN A 169 11.11 -17.01 -6.99
C ASN A 169 9.96 -17.95 -6.62
N ILE A 170 9.26 -17.70 -5.52
CA ILE A 170 8.13 -18.53 -5.05
C ILE A 170 6.92 -18.37 -5.97
N GLN A 171 6.57 -17.13 -6.34
CA GLN A 171 5.45 -16.89 -7.26
C GLN A 171 5.72 -17.50 -8.65
N LEU A 172 6.96 -17.45 -9.16
CA LEU A 172 7.34 -18.14 -10.38
C LEU A 172 7.39 -19.68 -10.23
N ALA A 173 7.66 -20.22 -9.04
CA ALA A 173 7.57 -21.65 -8.77
C ALA A 173 6.11 -22.12 -8.81
N GLU A 174 5.20 -21.43 -8.10
CA GLU A 174 3.75 -21.67 -8.20
C GLU A 174 3.25 -21.66 -9.64
N MET A 175 3.66 -20.66 -10.45
CA MET A 175 3.25 -20.55 -11.84
C MET A 175 3.72 -21.74 -12.69
N ARG A 176 4.93 -22.26 -12.46
CA ARG A 176 5.44 -23.45 -13.15
C ARG A 176 4.64 -24.70 -12.76
N GLU A 177 4.34 -24.88 -11.47
CA GLU A 177 3.55 -26.03 -10.97
C GLU A 177 2.11 -26.00 -11.48
N LYS A 178 1.46 -24.84 -11.43
CA LYS A 178 0.10 -24.60 -11.94
C LYS A 178 0.04 -24.58 -13.48
N ARG A 179 1.18 -24.71 -14.18
CA ARG A 179 1.33 -24.61 -15.66
C ARG A 179 0.75 -23.31 -16.22
N ILE A 180 0.98 -22.23 -15.50
CA ILE A 180 0.55 -20.88 -15.80
C ILE A 180 1.69 -20.12 -16.49
N ILE A 181 1.35 -19.46 -17.60
CA ILE A 181 2.18 -18.41 -18.20
C ILE A 181 1.45 -17.08 -18.08
N ASP A 182 2.14 -16.14 -17.46
CA ASP A 182 1.79 -14.73 -17.47
C ASP A 182 2.37 -14.10 -18.75
N HIS A 183 1.50 -13.51 -19.57
CA HIS A 183 1.85 -12.92 -20.85
C HIS A 183 1.53 -11.42 -20.87
N LEU A 184 2.57 -10.65 -21.19
CA LEU A 184 2.53 -9.20 -21.27
C LEU A 184 3.12 -8.76 -22.62
N GLU A 185 2.38 -7.92 -23.34
CA GLU A 185 2.68 -7.44 -24.69
C GLU A 185 2.34 -5.94 -24.80
N ALA A 186 2.91 -5.23 -25.79
CA ALA A 186 2.66 -3.81 -26.05
C ALA A 186 2.86 -2.89 -24.83
N LEU A 187 3.94 -3.12 -24.06
CA LEU A 187 4.24 -2.38 -22.84
C LEU A 187 4.78 -0.96 -23.14
N GLU A 188 3.93 0.04 -22.91
CA GLU A 188 4.29 1.46 -22.99
C GLU A 188 4.29 2.10 -21.60
N ILE A 189 5.28 2.95 -21.31
CA ILE A 189 5.34 3.72 -20.05
C ILE A 189 4.86 5.13 -20.34
N VAL A 190 3.63 5.44 -19.91
CA VAL A 190 2.96 6.73 -20.10
C VAL A 190 3.61 7.80 -19.21
N SER A 191 3.85 7.48 -17.94
CA SER A 191 4.44 8.39 -16.95
C SER A 191 5.40 7.64 -16.02
N ALA A 192 6.39 8.35 -15.47
CA ALA A 192 7.01 7.94 -14.24
C ALA A 192 7.41 9.19 -13.44
N THR A 193 6.87 9.32 -12.24
CA THR A 193 6.89 10.56 -11.44
C THR A 193 7.17 10.23 -9.97
N PRO A 194 8.19 10.82 -9.31
CA PRO A 194 8.41 10.63 -7.88
C PRO A 194 7.23 11.16 -7.05
N VAL A 195 6.70 10.33 -6.15
CA VAL A 195 5.53 10.65 -5.30
C VAL A 195 5.88 10.87 -3.84
N LYS A 196 7.02 10.35 -3.37
CA LYS A 196 7.57 10.62 -2.03
C LYS A 196 9.08 10.41 -2.07
N PHE A 197 9.83 11.35 -1.50
CA PHE A 197 11.24 11.19 -1.15
C PHE A 197 11.34 10.98 0.37
N GLN A 198 12.20 10.08 0.82
CA GLN A 198 12.63 9.99 2.23
C GLN A 198 14.16 10.02 2.30
N SER A 199 14.69 10.61 3.36
CA SER A 199 16.13 10.72 3.62
C SER A 199 16.33 10.75 5.13
N ASP A 200 16.97 9.72 5.67
CA ASP A 200 17.28 9.60 7.10
C ASP A 200 18.77 9.31 7.33
N LYS A 201 19.18 8.97 8.57
CA LYS A 201 20.58 8.67 8.92
C LYS A 201 21.14 7.37 8.31
N ASN A 202 20.27 6.47 7.85
CA ASN A 202 20.57 5.10 7.42
C ASN A 202 20.26 4.86 5.93
N PHE A 203 19.27 5.55 5.33
CA PHE A 203 18.85 5.38 3.93
C PHE A 203 18.40 6.69 3.23
N ASP A 204 18.62 6.74 1.91
CA ASP A 204 17.84 7.53 0.95
C ASP A 204 16.78 6.60 0.33
N VAL A 205 15.53 7.05 0.19
CA VAL A 205 14.44 6.29 -0.46
C VAL A 205 13.68 7.17 -1.46
N ILE A 206 13.39 6.64 -2.65
CA ILE A 206 12.54 7.28 -3.66
C ILE A 206 11.38 6.35 -3.99
N HIS A 207 10.16 6.83 -3.76
CA HIS A 207 8.94 6.18 -4.24
C HIS A 207 8.54 6.80 -5.58
N LEU A 208 8.58 5.99 -6.64
CA LEU A 208 8.31 6.38 -8.03
C LEU A 208 6.98 5.78 -8.48
N ARG A 209 5.97 6.59 -8.74
CA ARG A 209 4.77 6.13 -9.47
C ARG A 209 5.15 5.93 -10.93
N ILE A 210 4.79 4.80 -11.51
CA ILE A 210 4.95 4.45 -12.92
C ILE A 210 3.55 4.17 -13.46
N ASP A 211 3.10 4.98 -14.41
CA ASP A 211 1.85 4.78 -15.14
C ASP A 211 2.18 4.16 -16.50
N ALA A 212 1.53 3.05 -16.84
CA ALA A 212 1.85 2.26 -18.02
C ALA A 212 0.58 1.67 -18.66
N THR A 213 0.72 1.22 -19.89
CA THR A 213 -0.30 0.49 -20.65
C THR A 213 0.31 -0.79 -21.21
N ALA A 214 -0.44 -1.89 -21.17
CA ALA A 214 -0.03 -3.16 -21.77
C ALA A 214 -1.24 -4.03 -22.12
N ILE A 215 -1.06 -4.98 -23.03
CA ILE A 215 -1.90 -6.18 -23.12
C ILE A 215 -1.40 -7.14 -22.04
N ASN A 216 -2.29 -7.63 -21.17
CA ASN A 216 -1.89 -8.28 -19.92
C ASN A 216 -2.83 -9.45 -19.59
N TYR A 217 -2.41 -10.68 -19.85
CA TYR A 217 -3.24 -11.86 -19.59
C TYR A 217 -2.51 -13.14 -19.21
N ARG A 218 -3.23 -13.99 -18.47
CA ARG A 218 -2.79 -15.28 -17.95
C ARG A 218 -3.33 -16.41 -18.82
N LYS A 219 -2.46 -17.33 -19.25
CA LYS A 219 -2.82 -18.49 -20.09
C LYS A 219 -2.31 -19.80 -19.53
N ASP A 220 -3.03 -20.88 -19.79
CA ASP A 220 -2.56 -22.24 -19.57
C ASP A 220 -1.45 -22.58 -20.58
N GLU A 221 -0.35 -23.14 -20.08
CA GLU A 221 0.88 -23.40 -20.84
C GLU A 221 0.73 -24.48 -21.91
N LYS A 222 -0.18 -25.46 -21.70
CA LYS A 222 -0.34 -26.60 -22.61
C LYS A 222 -1.38 -26.34 -23.72
N THR A 223 -2.45 -25.63 -23.40
CA THR A 223 -3.60 -25.40 -24.28
C THR A 223 -3.62 -24.00 -24.89
N GLY A 224 -2.86 -23.05 -24.33
CA GLY A 224 -2.91 -21.64 -24.72
C GLY A 224 -4.24 -20.95 -24.36
N LYS A 225 -5.15 -21.64 -23.65
CA LYS A 225 -6.45 -21.09 -23.24
C LYS A 225 -6.22 -19.90 -22.32
N LEU A 226 -6.95 -18.81 -22.57
CA LEU A 226 -7.08 -17.70 -21.63
C LEU A 226 -7.68 -18.23 -20.32
N ILE A 227 -6.98 -18.01 -19.21
CA ILE A 227 -7.47 -18.32 -17.86
C ILE A 227 -8.24 -17.10 -17.34
N ASN A 228 -7.57 -15.94 -17.38
CA ASN A 228 -8.00 -14.65 -16.86
C ASN A 228 -7.13 -13.59 -17.57
N GLY A 229 -7.62 -12.38 -17.82
CA GLY A 229 -6.91 -11.29 -18.47
C GLY A 229 -7.55 -10.75 -19.73
N SER A 230 -7.23 -9.50 -20.07
CA SER A 230 -7.66 -8.91 -21.32
C SER A 230 -6.62 -9.10 -22.43
N ARG A 231 -7.14 -9.25 -23.65
CA ARG A 231 -6.34 -9.15 -24.89
C ARG A 231 -6.39 -7.76 -25.52
N SER A 232 -7.06 -6.79 -24.88
CA SER A 232 -6.93 -5.37 -25.20
C SER A 232 -5.77 -4.75 -24.43
N VAL A 233 -5.32 -3.57 -24.87
CA VAL A 233 -4.42 -2.72 -24.09
C VAL A 233 -5.21 -2.13 -22.92
N GLU A 234 -4.65 -2.20 -21.72
CA GLU A 234 -5.25 -1.66 -20.49
C GLU A 234 -4.25 -0.79 -19.71
N PRO A 235 -4.71 0.32 -19.11
CA PRO A 235 -3.87 1.18 -18.27
C PRO A 235 -3.70 0.59 -16.87
N PHE A 236 -2.54 0.83 -16.26
CA PHE A 236 -2.26 0.51 -14.87
C PHE A 236 -1.23 1.45 -14.25
N ALA A 237 -1.21 1.53 -12.93
CA ALA A 237 -0.22 2.30 -12.18
C ALA A 237 0.33 1.50 -10.99
N GLU A 238 1.65 1.58 -10.81
CA GLU A 238 2.39 0.96 -9.70
C GLU A 238 3.30 2.01 -9.05
N VAL A 239 3.54 1.89 -7.75
CA VAL A 239 4.54 2.67 -7.02
C VAL A 239 5.70 1.76 -6.65
N TRP A 240 6.88 2.09 -7.18
CA TRP A 240 8.12 1.35 -7.01
C TRP A 240 9.02 2.10 -6.03
N SER A 241 9.49 1.43 -4.98
CA SER A 241 10.31 2.02 -3.93
C SER A 241 11.77 1.59 -4.10
N PHE A 242 12.64 2.55 -4.38
CA PHE A 242 14.08 2.33 -4.53
C PHE A 242 14.83 2.91 -3.32
N MET A 243 15.84 2.19 -2.85
CA MET A 243 16.60 2.52 -1.64
C MET A 243 18.12 2.46 -1.89
N ARG A 244 18.87 3.36 -1.25
CA ARG A 244 20.35 3.32 -1.17
C ARG A 244 20.82 3.88 0.17
N LYS A 245 22.10 3.70 0.52
CA LYS A 245 22.70 4.35 1.70
C LYS A 245 22.88 5.87 1.48
N PRO A 246 22.83 6.68 2.56
CA PRO A 246 23.13 8.11 2.54
C PRO A 246 24.51 8.41 1.95
N GLY A 247 24.60 9.46 1.14
CA GLY A 247 25.88 9.96 0.62
C GLY A 247 26.52 9.11 -0.49
N VAL A 248 25.92 7.97 -0.83
CA VAL A 248 26.20 7.23 -2.07
C VAL A 248 25.97 8.18 -3.25
N LYS A 249 27.00 8.33 -4.11
CA LYS A 249 26.99 9.31 -5.19
C LYS A 249 26.30 8.77 -6.43
N THR A 250 25.67 9.65 -7.19
CA THR A 250 25.09 9.29 -8.49
C THR A 250 26.19 8.81 -9.45
N LEU A 251 25.99 7.61 -10.00
CA LEU A 251 26.96 6.94 -10.85
C LEU A 251 27.12 7.67 -12.19
N LYS A 252 28.37 7.91 -12.60
CA LYS A 252 28.71 8.47 -13.94
C LYS A 252 28.80 7.39 -15.04
N LYS A 253 28.49 6.14 -14.70
CA LYS A 253 28.51 4.94 -15.55
C LYS A 253 27.29 4.08 -15.20
N GLY A 254 27.09 2.96 -15.88
CA GLY A 254 26.07 1.99 -15.49
C GLY A 254 26.35 1.34 -14.13
N GLY A 255 25.29 0.87 -13.49
CA GLY A 255 25.30 0.11 -12.25
C GLY A 255 24.36 -1.10 -12.32
N LEU A 256 23.71 -1.43 -11.22
CA LEU A 256 22.95 -2.68 -11.05
C LEU A 256 21.81 -2.83 -12.08
N MET A 257 21.09 -1.72 -12.34
CA MET A 257 19.99 -1.66 -13.34
C MET A 257 20.48 -1.74 -14.80
N GLU A 258 21.79 -1.62 -15.02
CA GLU A 258 22.45 -1.76 -16.32
C GLU A 258 23.20 -3.09 -16.46
N GLY A 259 23.20 -3.93 -15.42
CA GLY A 259 23.94 -5.20 -15.39
C GLY A 259 25.44 -5.03 -15.13
N GLN A 260 25.86 -3.90 -14.54
CA GLN A 260 27.26 -3.58 -14.23
C GLN A 260 27.47 -3.45 -12.73
N CYS A 261 28.63 -3.88 -12.22
CA CYS A 261 28.99 -3.64 -10.83
C CYS A 261 29.18 -2.13 -10.62
N PRO A 262 28.42 -1.47 -9.75
CA PRO A 262 28.51 -0.02 -9.55
C PRO A 262 29.85 0.47 -8.99
N ASN A 263 30.63 -0.42 -8.35
CA ASN A 263 31.95 -0.08 -7.80
C ASN A 263 33.08 -0.12 -8.87
N CYS A 264 33.12 -1.16 -9.72
CA CYS A 264 34.22 -1.37 -10.68
C CYS A 264 33.83 -1.29 -12.16
N GLY A 265 32.54 -1.26 -12.50
CA GLY A 265 32.01 -1.24 -13.87
C GLY A 265 31.99 -2.60 -14.58
N ASN A 266 32.53 -3.67 -14.00
CA ASN A 266 32.53 -5.00 -14.63
C ASN A 266 31.10 -5.55 -14.78
N PRO A 267 30.75 -6.23 -15.89
CA PRO A 267 29.46 -6.92 -16.02
C PRO A 267 29.19 -7.89 -14.86
N ILE A 268 27.93 -7.98 -14.44
CA ILE A 268 27.49 -8.88 -13.37
C ILE A 268 27.16 -10.25 -13.98
N GLN A 269 27.81 -11.30 -13.48
CA GLN A 269 27.53 -12.68 -13.87
C GLN A 269 26.42 -13.30 -13.02
N ILE A 270 25.72 -14.28 -13.60
CA ILE A 270 24.56 -14.93 -12.99
C ILE A 270 25.01 -16.02 -12.01
N GLY A 271 24.41 -16.06 -10.81
CA GLY A 271 24.43 -17.23 -9.92
C GLY A 271 25.09 -17.08 -8.55
N ARG A 272 25.88 -16.01 -8.30
CA ARG A 272 26.51 -15.74 -6.99
C ARG A 272 26.45 -14.26 -6.60
N LEU A 273 25.24 -13.68 -6.70
CA LEU A 273 25.00 -12.24 -6.76
C LEU A 273 25.20 -11.45 -5.46
N SER A 274 25.72 -12.07 -4.40
CA SER A 274 26.05 -11.39 -3.15
C SER A 274 27.18 -10.39 -3.36
N LYS A 275 28.24 -10.76 -4.09
CA LYS A 275 29.48 -9.97 -4.21
C LYS A 275 30.00 -9.94 -5.65
N CYS A 276 30.62 -8.84 -6.05
CA CYS A 276 31.29 -8.75 -7.35
C CYS A 276 32.56 -9.61 -7.39
N GLU A 277 32.71 -10.48 -8.38
CA GLU A 277 33.87 -11.37 -8.53
C GLU A 277 35.21 -10.63 -8.71
N VAL A 278 35.18 -9.38 -9.21
CA VAL A 278 36.39 -8.58 -9.50
C VAL A 278 36.82 -7.68 -8.34
N CYS A 279 35.88 -7.09 -7.60
CA CYS A 279 36.18 -6.11 -6.54
C CYS A 279 35.57 -6.44 -5.17
N ASN A 280 34.97 -7.61 -5.02
CA ASN A 280 34.33 -8.15 -3.80
C ASN A 280 33.21 -7.27 -3.17
N ALA A 281 32.85 -6.15 -3.79
CA ALA A 281 31.79 -5.26 -3.33
C ALA A 281 30.46 -5.99 -3.20
N LEU A 282 29.80 -5.84 -2.04
CA LEU A 282 28.51 -6.44 -1.74
C LEU A 282 27.44 -5.78 -2.62
N LEU A 283 26.95 -6.51 -3.63
CA LEU A 283 25.88 -6.04 -4.52
C LEU A 283 24.55 -6.05 -3.75
N ARG A 284 23.53 -5.32 -4.24
CA ARG A 284 22.18 -5.27 -3.63
C ARG A 284 22.12 -4.75 -2.17
N SER A 285 23.25 -4.29 -1.63
CA SER A 285 23.43 -3.72 -0.28
C SER A 285 22.95 -2.28 -0.09
N GLY A 286 22.59 -1.60 -1.19
CA GLY A 286 22.35 -0.15 -1.20
C GLY A 286 23.61 0.72 -1.06
N GLU A 287 24.79 0.15 -0.83
CA GLU A 287 26.04 0.87 -0.55
C GLU A 287 26.69 1.51 -1.79
N TYR A 288 26.34 1.04 -2.98
CA TYR A 288 26.97 1.47 -4.24
C TYR A 288 25.97 1.97 -5.28
N ASP A 289 24.68 1.61 -5.17
CA ASP A 289 23.64 1.94 -6.14
C ASP A 289 22.24 1.73 -5.52
N TRP A 290 21.21 2.15 -6.24
CA TRP A 290 19.80 1.96 -5.91
C TRP A 290 19.36 0.49 -6.02
N VAL A 291 18.61 0.04 -5.02
CA VAL A 291 18.01 -1.30 -4.89
C VAL A 291 16.49 -1.18 -4.81
N LEU A 292 15.76 -2.00 -5.54
CA LEU A 292 14.29 -2.05 -5.52
C LEU A 292 13.81 -2.89 -4.32
N THR A 293 13.24 -2.24 -3.31
CA THR A 293 12.80 -2.85 -2.04
C THR A 293 11.30 -3.12 -1.99
N SER A 294 10.50 -2.40 -2.78
CA SER A 294 9.05 -2.62 -2.83
C SER A 294 8.45 -2.27 -4.18
N ILE A 295 7.46 -3.07 -4.59
CA ILE A 295 6.52 -2.75 -5.66
C ILE A 295 5.13 -2.81 -5.04
N THR A 296 4.28 -1.82 -5.31
CA THR A 296 2.90 -1.77 -4.80
C THR A 296 1.98 -1.24 -5.88
N GLN A 297 0.74 -1.71 -5.95
CA GLN A 297 -0.25 -1.15 -6.88
C GLN A 297 -0.66 0.26 -6.42
N ALA A 298 -0.85 1.22 -7.34
CA ALA A 298 -1.06 2.63 -6.95
C ALA A 298 -2.29 2.86 -6.05
N CYS A 299 -3.34 2.05 -6.23
CA CYS A 299 -4.56 2.07 -5.41
C CYS A 299 -4.40 1.44 -4.02
N GLU A 300 -3.40 0.57 -3.83
CA GLU A 300 -3.05 -0.05 -2.54
C GLU A 300 -1.93 0.69 -1.81
N TRP A 301 -1.13 1.48 -2.53
CA TRP A 301 -0.12 2.38 -1.95
C TRP A 301 -0.79 3.52 -1.17
N SER A 302 -0.14 3.92 -0.07
CA SER A 302 -0.51 5.13 0.67
C SER A 302 0.73 5.75 1.31
N VAL A 303 0.70 7.08 1.46
CA VAL A 303 1.61 7.76 2.38
C VAL A 303 1.15 7.43 3.79
N ARG A 304 1.61 6.30 4.33
CA ARG A 304 1.52 6.06 5.77
C ARG A 304 2.39 7.11 6.47
N PRO A 305 1.90 7.76 7.54
CA PRO A 305 2.76 8.52 8.42
C PRO A 305 3.73 7.54 9.11
N ASP A 306 4.89 8.05 9.49
CA ASP A 306 5.84 7.29 10.30
C ASP A 306 5.30 7.24 11.74
N ARG A 307 4.41 6.26 12.01
CA ARG A 307 3.76 6.03 13.31
C ARG A 307 4.82 5.95 14.41
N ALA A 308 4.61 6.65 15.53
CA ALA A 308 5.47 6.50 16.71
C ALA A 308 5.50 5.03 17.16
N VAL A 309 6.67 4.41 17.04
CA VAL A 309 6.92 3.01 17.40
C VAL A 309 7.43 2.97 18.85
N PRO A 310 6.67 2.40 19.80
CA PRO A 310 7.13 2.22 21.17
C PRO A 310 8.47 1.50 21.25
N GLY A 311 9.38 2.03 22.09
CA GLY A 311 10.73 1.49 22.27
C GLY A 311 11.74 1.81 21.17
N LEU A 312 11.33 2.47 20.07
CA LEU A 312 12.24 2.79 18.96
C LEU A 312 13.43 3.66 19.39
N ASP A 313 13.22 4.70 20.19
CA ASP A 313 14.30 5.56 20.69
C ASP A 313 15.25 4.79 21.62
N ALA A 314 14.74 3.84 22.41
CA ALA A 314 15.54 3.01 23.30
C ALA A 314 16.43 2.03 22.52
N ILE A 315 15.89 1.34 21.51
CA ILE A 315 16.70 0.44 20.66
C ILE A 315 17.67 1.23 19.77
N VAL A 316 17.32 2.44 19.32
CA VAL A 316 18.23 3.30 18.55
C VAL A 316 19.36 3.88 19.43
N ALA A 317 19.11 4.12 20.72
CA ALA A 317 20.15 4.48 21.67
C ALA A 317 21.09 3.30 22.00
N ALA A 318 20.53 2.09 22.18
CA ALA A 318 21.29 0.88 22.45
C ALA A 318 22.07 0.36 21.22
N ASP A 319 21.49 0.49 20.03
CA ASP A 319 22.01 0.04 18.74
C ASP A 319 21.83 1.16 17.70
N PRO A 320 22.80 2.08 17.55
CA PRO A 320 22.72 3.19 16.60
C PRO A 320 22.54 2.79 15.13
N GLY A 321 22.86 1.54 14.76
CA GLY A 321 22.60 0.97 13.43
C GLY A 321 21.17 0.47 13.23
N PHE A 322 20.38 0.35 14.30
CA PHE A 322 18.98 -0.08 14.21
C PHE A 322 18.18 0.84 13.29
N ASN A 323 17.36 0.23 12.44
CA ASN A 323 16.59 0.90 11.42
C ASN A 323 15.36 0.04 11.05
N MET A 324 14.23 0.71 10.76
CA MET A 324 12.96 0.03 10.48
C MET A 324 12.95 -0.71 9.14
N GLN A 325 13.72 -0.24 8.15
CA GLN A 325 13.76 -0.84 6.81
C GLN A 325 14.38 -2.24 6.83
N HIS A 326 15.44 -2.43 7.60
CA HIS A 326 16.06 -3.74 7.81
C HIS A 326 15.09 -4.75 8.42
N ILE A 327 14.29 -4.36 9.42
CA ILE A 327 13.24 -5.23 9.96
C ILE A 327 12.20 -5.55 8.89
N LYS A 328 11.78 -4.57 8.06
CA LYS A 328 10.81 -4.80 6.98
C LYS A 328 11.33 -5.80 5.93
N GLU A 329 12.58 -5.68 5.47
CA GLU A 329 13.21 -6.64 4.56
C GLU A 329 13.39 -8.02 5.20
N ARG A 330 13.87 -8.08 6.45
CA ARG A 330 14.06 -9.32 7.19
C ARG A 330 12.76 -10.07 7.39
N VAL A 331 11.68 -9.37 7.72
CA VAL A 331 10.33 -9.93 7.86
C VAL A 331 9.72 -10.32 6.51
N SER A 332 10.03 -9.59 5.43
CA SER A 332 9.64 -10.00 4.07
C SER A 332 10.24 -11.37 3.72
N VAL A 333 11.56 -11.54 3.91
CA VAL A 333 12.26 -12.82 3.70
C VAL A 333 11.71 -13.93 4.61
N MET A 334 11.42 -13.62 5.88
CA MET A 334 10.78 -14.57 6.82
C MET A 334 9.38 -15.01 6.35
N PHE A 335 8.54 -14.07 5.92
CA PHE A 335 7.20 -14.36 5.41
C PHE A 335 7.26 -15.27 4.18
N TRP A 336 8.10 -14.93 3.21
CA TRP A 336 8.23 -15.69 1.97
C TRP A 336 8.79 -17.09 2.21
N ARG A 337 9.81 -17.23 3.07
CA ARG A 337 10.34 -18.55 3.47
C ARG A 337 9.33 -19.39 4.25
N LYS A 338 8.51 -18.76 5.09
CA LYS A 338 7.38 -19.45 5.75
C LYS A 338 6.37 -19.95 4.71
N ALA A 339 5.93 -19.08 3.79
CA ALA A 339 5.00 -19.45 2.73
C ALA A 339 5.57 -20.58 1.84
N GLU A 340 6.86 -20.55 1.49
CA GLU A 340 7.52 -21.62 0.74
C GLU A 340 7.58 -22.94 1.52
N ALA A 341 7.99 -22.90 2.79
CA ALA A 341 7.97 -24.07 3.69
C ALA A 341 6.56 -24.68 3.76
N GLU A 342 5.54 -23.83 3.95
CA GLU A 342 4.12 -24.19 3.93
C GLU A 342 3.64 -24.68 2.56
N ARG A 343 4.26 -24.29 1.45
CA ARG A 343 3.90 -24.72 0.08
C ARG A 343 4.52 -26.07 -0.30
N ILE A 344 5.76 -26.33 0.10
CA ILE A 344 6.48 -27.59 -0.21
C ILE A 344 6.34 -28.67 0.88
N GLY A 345 5.86 -28.32 2.08
CA GLY A 345 5.69 -29.27 3.19
C GLY A 345 7.01 -29.64 3.88
N LYS A 346 7.98 -28.72 3.88
CA LYS A 346 9.35 -28.94 4.40
C LYS A 346 9.81 -27.75 5.22
N ILE A 347 10.67 -27.97 6.23
CA ILE A 347 11.04 -26.93 7.20
C ILE A 347 12.35 -26.20 6.84
N GLU A 348 13.12 -26.78 5.92
CA GLU A 348 14.44 -26.31 5.49
C GLU A 348 14.52 -24.80 5.13
N PRO A 349 13.52 -24.13 4.51
CA PRO A 349 13.57 -22.68 4.26
C PRO A 349 13.63 -21.81 5.52
N LEU A 350 13.15 -22.32 6.66
CA LEU A 350 13.06 -21.60 7.94
C LEU A 350 14.24 -21.89 8.89
N ARG A 351 14.93 -23.03 8.77
CA ARG A 351 15.94 -23.50 9.75
C ARG A 351 17.09 -22.51 10.01
N LYS A 352 17.45 -21.65 9.05
CA LYS A 352 18.52 -20.65 9.17
C LYS A 352 18.04 -19.21 9.46
N ILE A 353 16.73 -19.02 9.64
CA ILE A 353 16.12 -17.70 9.90
C ILE A 353 15.13 -17.67 11.09
N ALA A 354 14.67 -18.83 11.56
CA ALA A 354 13.73 -18.98 12.66
C ALA A 354 14.27 -19.92 13.75
N ARG A 355 13.88 -19.68 15.01
CA ARG A 355 14.25 -20.50 16.19
C ARG A 355 13.95 -21.98 15.98
N ASN A 356 14.68 -22.85 16.66
CA ASN A 356 14.44 -24.30 16.58
C ASN A 356 13.04 -24.66 17.09
N GLU A 357 12.63 -24.04 18.19
CA GLU A 357 11.32 -24.16 18.83
C GLU A 357 10.19 -23.77 17.86
N PHE A 358 10.35 -22.67 17.12
CA PHE A 358 9.42 -22.28 16.07
C PHE A 358 9.42 -23.30 14.94
N CYS A 359 10.59 -23.70 14.44
CA CYS A 359 10.72 -24.66 13.35
C CYS A 359 10.06 -26.01 13.67
N ASP A 360 10.25 -26.52 14.90
CA ASP A 360 9.71 -27.79 15.35
C ASP A 360 8.19 -27.73 15.58
N SER A 361 7.65 -26.57 15.95
CA SER A 361 6.20 -26.33 15.96
C SER A 361 5.60 -26.30 14.55
N GLN A 362 6.25 -25.59 13.61
CA GLN A 362 5.83 -25.55 12.20
C GLN A 362 5.93 -26.93 11.55
N GLN A 363 6.96 -27.72 11.84
CA GLN A 363 7.12 -29.08 11.32
C GLN A 363 6.01 -30.05 11.77
N GLN A 364 5.20 -29.71 12.77
CA GLN A 364 3.95 -30.43 13.06
C GLN A 364 2.81 -29.98 12.13
N TRP A 365 2.64 -28.66 11.93
CA TRP A 365 1.63 -28.07 11.03
C TRP A 365 1.85 -28.43 9.55
N LEU A 366 3.10 -28.60 9.12
CA LEU A 366 3.46 -29.01 7.76
C LEU A 366 3.04 -30.44 7.40
N LYS A 367 2.65 -31.27 8.37
CA LYS A 367 2.23 -32.67 8.12
C LYS A 367 0.83 -32.72 7.49
N PRO A 368 0.52 -33.75 6.68
CA PRO A 368 -0.85 -34.00 6.24
C PRO A 368 -1.80 -34.23 7.42
N ASP A 369 -3.07 -33.85 7.26
CA ASP A 369 -4.13 -34.18 8.21
C ASP A 369 -4.59 -35.66 8.08
N GLN A 370 -5.59 -36.07 8.87
CA GLN A 370 -6.07 -37.46 8.91
C GLN A 370 -6.57 -37.99 7.55
N SER A 371 -6.90 -37.12 6.60
CA SER A 371 -7.29 -37.52 5.23
C SER A 371 -6.11 -37.68 4.26
N GLY A 372 -4.88 -37.40 4.73
CA GLY A 372 -3.70 -37.26 3.88
C GLY A 372 -3.63 -35.93 3.12
N ALA A 373 -4.58 -35.02 3.32
CA ALA A 373 -4.57 -33.69 2.73
C ALA A 373 -3.61 -32.75 3.46
N ARG A 374 -2.87 -31.92 2.73
CA ARG A 374 -1.97 -30.90 3.29
C ARG A 374 -2.51 -29.50 2.98
N ARG A 375 -2.70 -28.66 4.00
CA ARG A 375 -3.31 -27.33 3.89
C ARG A 375 -2.24 -26.24 3.87
N PHE A 376 -2.41 -25.24 3.01
CA PHE A 376 -1.49 -24.12 2.85
C PHE A 376 -2.16 -22.97 2.09
N TYR A 377 -1.39 -21.92 1.78
CA TYR A 377 -1.85 -20.79 0.98
C TYR A 377 -1.01 -20.68 -0.30
N THR A 378 -1.65 -20.27 -1.39
CA THR A 378 -0.97 -19.95 -2.66
C THR A 378 -1.49 -18.62 -3.21
N GLY A 379 -0.79 -18.04 -4.19
CA GLY A 379 -1.12 -16.71 -4.69
C GLY A 379 -0.99 -15.64 -3.62
N CYS A 380 -0.02 -15.80 -2.71
CA CYS A 380 0.17 -14.90 -1.58
C CYS A 380 0.55 -13.48 -2.05
N ALA A 381 0.04 -12.47 -1.35
CA ALA A 381 0.31 -11.06 -1.57
C ALA A 381 0.53 -10.32 -0.25
N VAL A 382 1.59 -9.52 -0.14
CA VAL A 382 1.90 -8.74 1.08
C VAL A 382 1.54 -7.29 0.83
N GLY A 383 0.48 -6.81 1.49
CA GLY A 383 -0.01 -5.43 1.37
C GLY A 383 0.65 -4.43 2.32
N ALA A 384 1.30 -4.89 3.40
CA ALA A 384 2.21 -4.10 4.23
C ALA A 384 3.04 -4.95 5.19
N ILE A 385 4.20 -4.41 5.58
CA ILE A 385 4.97 -4.84 6.75
C ILE A 385 5.25 -3.59 7.58
N ASP A 386 4.80 -3.52 8.83
CA ASP A 386 4.98 -2.37 9.72
C ASP A 386 5.44 -2.80 11.12
N LEU A 387 6.42 -2.07 11.68
CA LEU A 387 6.93 -2.32 13.03
C LEU A 387 5.96 -1.71 14.06
N LEU A 388 5.37 -2.55 14.91
CA LEU A 388 4.40 -2.15 15.93
C LEU A 388 5.06 -1.69 17.24
N GLY A 389 6.25 -2.21 17.55
CA GLY A 389 7.00 -1.92 18.77
C GLY A 389 8.31 -2.70 18.86
N VAL A 390 9.21 -2.25 19.72
CA VAL A 390 10.44 -2.96 20.12
C VAL A 390 10.53 -2.96 21.65
N GLU A 391 10.97 -4.07 22.21
CA GLU A 391 11.21 -4.23 23.65
C GLU A 391 12.63 -4.75 23.89
N LEU A 392 13.38 -4.08 24.75
CA LEU A 392 14.70 -4.57 25.17
C LEU A 392 14.55 -5.37 26.46
N LEU A 393 14.92 -6.65 26.41
CA LEU A 393 14.90 -7.58 27.53
C LEU A 393 16.19 -8.40 27.53
N GLU A 394 16.57 -8.91 28.69
CA GLU A 394 17.55 -10.00 28.77
C GLU A 394 16.79 -11.35 28.83
N PRO A 395 17.25 -12.40 28.13
CA PRO A 395 18.47 -12.48 27.32
C PRO A 395 18.33 -12.03 25.85
N ASP A 396 17.12 -11.71 25.37
CA ASP A 396 16.85 -11.34 23.97
C ASP A 396 15.94 -10.09 23.87
N ASP A 397 16.39 -9.11 23.08
CA ASP A 397 15.55 -8.02 22.56
C ASP A 397 14.47 -8.59 21.63
N ASN A 398 13.27 -8.00 21.65
CA ASN A 398 12.13 -8.44 20.85
C ASN A 398 11.62 -7.31 19.95
N ALA A 399 11.34 -7.63 18.68
CA ALA A 399 10.70 -6.72 17.73
C ALA A 399 9.38 -7.31 17.20
N PHE A 400 8.32 -6.50 17.16
CA PHE A 400 6.97 -6.94 16.82
C PHE A 400 6.55 -6.32 15.50
N ALA A 401 6.52 -7.10 14.41
CA ALA A 401 6.20 -6.61 13.07
C ALA A 401 4.85 -7.16 12.58
N GLU A 402 3.91 -6.27 12.25
CA GLU A 402 2.66 -6.66 11.59
C GLU A 402 2.89 -6.87 10.10
N VAL A 403 2.59 -8.09 9.63
CA VAL A 403 2.50 -8.43 8.21
C VAL A 403 1.02 -8.51 7.84
N ILE A 404 0.59 -7.62 6.98
CA ILE A 404 -0.78 -7.59 6.44
C ILE A 404 -0.73 -8.17 5.03
N TRP A 405 -1.34 -9.34 4.85
CA TRP A 405 -1.20 -10.15 3.65
C TRP A 405 -2.50 -10.86 3.29
N SER A 406 -2.59 -11.37 2.07
CA SER A 406 -3.69 -12.23 1.63
C SER A 406 -3.18 -13.47 0.91
N GLY A 407 -3.93 -14.56 0.95
CA GLY A 407 -3.57 -15.81 0.27
C GLY A 407 -4.77 -16.70 0.02
N ILE A 408 -4.71 -17.50 -1.05
CA ILE A 408 -5.78 -18.40 -1.47
C ILE A 408 -5.63 -19.75 -0.73
N PRO A 409 -6.63 -20.17 0.09
CA PRO A 409 -6.62 -21.47 0.73
C PRO A 409 -6.43 -22.60 -0.29
N SER A 410 -5.42 -23.44 -0.06
CA SER A 410 -4.92 -24.43 -1.01
C SER A 410 -4.72 -25.79 -0.33
N PHE A 411 -5.08 -26.85 -1.03
CA PHE A 411 -5.14 -28.22 -0.50
C PHE A 411 -4.38 -29.15 -1.44
N LEU A 412 -3.29 -29.76 -0.96
CA LEU A 412 -2.62 -30.86 -1.66
C LEU A 412 -3.36 -32.14 -1.31
N MET A 413 -4.12 -32.66 -2.27
CA MET A 413 -4.96 -33.85 -2.12
C MET A 413 -4.24 -35.09 -2.68
N PRO A 414 -4.18 -36.22 -1.94
CA PRO A 414 -3.56 -37.46 -2.41
C PRO A 414 -4.07 -37.89 -3.79
N GLY A 415 -3.15 -38.07 -4.75
CA GLY A 415 -3.46 -38.51 -6.11
C GLY A 415 -4.17 -37.49 -7.02
N LYS A 416 -4.63 -36.34 -6.51
CA LYS A 416 -5.33 -35.31 -7.30
C LYS A 416 -4.49 -34.05 -7.60
N GLY A 417 -3.51 -33.72 -6.76
CA GLY A 417 -2.70 -32.51 -6.90
C GLY A 417 -3.19 -31.38 -5.99
N ILE A 418 -2.95 -30.13 -6.39
CA ILE A 418 -3.31 -28.94 -5.61
C ILE A 418 -4.67 -28.41 -6.07
N GLU A 419 -5.66 -28.46 -5.19
CA GLU A 419 -6.96 -27.80 -5.35
C GLU A 419 -6.94 -26.44 -4.60
N THR A 420 -7.45 -25.37 -5.21
CA THR A 420 -7.43 -24.01 -4.64
C THR A 420 -8.85 -23.46 -4.47
N ALA A 421 -9.11 -22.77 -3.36
CA ALA A 421 -10.39 -22.08 -3.13
C ALA A 421 -10.61 -20.91 -4.12
N GLY A 422 -11.86 -20.50 -4.29
CA GLY A 422 -12.25 -19.48 -5.28
C GLY A 422 -11.97 -18.02 -4.88
N GLN A 423 -11.57 -17.75 -3.64
CA GLN A 423 -11.25 -16.40 -3.13
C GLN A 423 -10.07 -16.46 -2.14
N PRO A 424 -9.21 -15.42 -2.07
CA PRO A 424 -8.21 -15.28 -1.03
C PRO A 424 -8.81 -14.83 0.31
N ILE A 425 -8.14 -15.16 1.40
CA ILE A 425 -8.44 -14.67 2.75
C ILE A 425 -7.41 -13.60 3.12
N ASN A 426 -7.84 -12.54 3.81
CA ASN A 426 -6.96 -11.49 4.34
C ASN A 426 -6.54 -11.82 5.78
N PHE A 427 -5.28 -11.56 6.12
CA PHE A 427 -4.66 -11.88 7.39
C PHE A 427 -3.86 -10.71 7.95
N ARG A 428 -3.85 -10.58 9.29
CA ARG A 428 -3.01 -9.63 10.03
C ARG A 428 -2.19 -10.41 11.03
N HIS A 429 -0.99 -10.83 10.64
CA HIS A 429 -0.13 -11.63 11.52
C HIS A 429 0.97 -10.76 12.13
N VAL A 430 1.23 -10.91 13.43
CA VAL A 430 2.41 -10.33 14.07
C VAL A 430 3.52 -11.37 14.08
N PHE A 431 4.60 -11.04 13.37
CA PHE A 431 5.87 -11.73 13.44
C PHE A 431 6.61 -11.18 14.66
N VAL A 432 7.00 -12.07 15.58
CA VAL A 432 7.79 -11.76 16.78
C VAL A 432 9.22 -12.20 16.49
N LEU A 433 10.15 -11.25 16.51
CA LEU A 433 11.55 -11.47 16.19
C LEU A 433 12.40 -11.32 17.45
N GLY A 434 13.21 -12.32 17.76
CA GLY A 434 14.21 -12.25 18.82
C GLY A 434 15.60 -11.87 18.29
N ARG A 435 16.40 -11.21 19.13
CA ARG A 435 17.84 -10.98 18.92
C ARG A 435 18.52 -10.88 20.28
N LYS A 436 19.73 -11.43 20.47
CA LYS A 436 20.42 -11.39 21.77
C LYS A 436 20.65 -9.95 22.24
N HIS A 437 20.39 -9.71 23.52
CA HIS A 437 20.46 -8.38 24.11
C HIS A 437 21.83 -7.72 23.87
N GLY A 438 21.82 -6.45 23.46
CA GLY A 438 23.02 -5.67 23.21
C GLY A 438 23.72 -5.93 21.86
N ALA A 439 23.27 -6.90 21.06
CA ALA A 439 23.73 -7.09 19.68
C ALA A 439 23.54 -5.82 18.82
N LYS A 440 24.37 -5.65 17.78
CA LYS A 440 24.41 -4.43 16.96
C LYS A 440 24.04 -4.71 15.51
N THR A 441 23.29 -3.81 14.89
CA THR A 441 22.85 -3.94 13.49
C THR A 441 24.01 -3.64 12.54
N LYS A 442 24.30 -4.58 11.62
CA LYS A 442 25.28 -4.39 10.57
C LYS A 442 24.70 -3.57 9.41
N LEU A 443 25.07 -2.29 9.34
CA LEU A 443 24.62 -1.38 8.27
C LEU A 443 25.11 -1.80 6.87
N GLU A 444 26.22 -2.53 6.77
CA GLU A 444 26.73 -3.16 5.53
C GLU A 444 25.79 -4.23 4.95
N SER A 445 25.12 -5.02 5.80
CA SER A 445 24.24 -6.13 5.39
C SER A 445 22.74 -5.88 5.61
N SER A 446 22.34 -4.66 5.96
CA SER A 446 20.95 -4.32 6.35
C SER A 446 19.89 -4.47 5.24
N LEU A 447 20.27 -4.77 3.99
CA LEU A 447 19.37 -5.16 2.89
C LEU A 447 19.64 -6.59 2.37
N ALA A 448 20.61 -7.30 2.94
CA ALA A 448 21.05 -8.64 2.55
C ALA A 448 20.40 -9.72 3.44
N SER A 449 19.06 -9.66 3.58
CA SER A 449 18.31 -10.44 4.57
C SER A 449 18.22 -11.96 4.30
N SER A 450 18.61 -12.46 3.12
CA SER A 450 18.77 -13.90 2.81
C SER A 450 20.24 -14.35 2.73
N HIS A 451 21.15 -13.62 3.38
CA HIS A 451 22.58 -13.94 3.44
C HIS A 451 23.03 -14.31 4.86
N CYS A 452 24.18 -14.96 4.99
CA CYS A 452 24.82 -15.19 6.28
C CYS A 452 25.29 -13.87 6.90
N PRO A 453 24.83 -13.46 8.11
CA PRO A 453 25.23 -12.20 8.73
C PRO A 453 26.70 -12.19 9.21
N SER A 454 27.34 -13.36 9.29
CA SER A 454 28.74 -13.49 9.73
C SER A 454 29.75 -13.33 8.59
N CYS A 455 29.50 -13.90 7.40
CA CYS A 455 30.44 -13.89 6.26
C CYS A 455 29.90 -13.25 4.96
N GLY A 456 28.59 -12.97 4.87
CA GLY A 456 27.95 -12.46 3.65
C GLY A 456 27.91 -13.45 2.49
N ALA A 457 28.03 -14.75 2.75
CA ALA A 457 27.73 -15.79 1.76
C ALA A 457 26.20 -15.86 1.50
N PRO A 458 25.76 -16.20 0.28
CA PRO A 458 24.34 -16.46 0.02
C PRO A 458 23.90 -17.65 0.87
N GLU A 459 22.73 -17.57 1.48
CA GLU A 459 22.18 -18.71 2.21
C GLU A 459 21.75 -19.81 1.22
N GLN A 460 21.90 -21.06 1.69
CA GLN A 460 21.43 -22.24 0.98
C GLN A 460 20.47 -22.99 1.92
N THR A 461 19.27 -23.24 1.42
CA THR A 461 18.22 -24.05 2.05
C THR A 461 18.75 -25.42 2.46
N GLY A 462 18.54 -25.81 3.72
CA GLY A 462 19.01 -27.11 4.23
C GLY A 462 18.43 -27.45 5.62
N ASN A 463 18.72 -28.66 6.10
CA ASN A 463 18.27 -29.12 7.42
C ASN A 463 19.03 -28.43 8.57
N GLU A 464 20.28 -28.03 8.32
CA GLU A 464 21.16 -27.35 9.28
C GLU A 464 20.70 -25.92 9.54
N ASN A 465 20.88 -25.44 10.77
CA ASN A 465 20.75 -24.02 11.13
C ASN A 465 22.07 -23.23 11.00
N GLU A 466 23.15 -23.88 10.56
CA GLU A 466 24.48 -23.29 10.37
C GLU A 466 24.73 -22.78 8.94
N CYS A 467 25.64 -21.81 8.82
CA CYS A 467 26.15 -21.38 7.53
C CYS A 467 27.17 -22.39 7.01
N SER A 468 26.80 -23.15 5.98
CA SER A 468 27.62 -24.17 5.30
C SER A 468 28.91 -23.64 4.61
N TYR A 469 29.23 -22.34 4.78
CA TYR A 469 30.51 -21.72 4.37
C TYR A 469 31.43 -21.34 5.54
N CYS A 470 30.91 -21.15 6.76
CA CYS A 470 31.69 -20.63 7.89
C CYS A 470 31.29 -21.15 9.28
N GLY A 471 30.37 -22.12 9.39
CA GLY A 471 29.96 -22.74 10.65
C GLY A 471 29.19 -21.82 11.63
N SER A 472 28.84 -20.60 11.23
CA SER A 472 28.05 -19.71 12.09
C SER A 472 26.62 -20.22 12.22
N VAL A 473 26.16 -20.50 13.44
CA VAL A 473 24.72 -20.70 13.71
C VAL A 473 23.97 -19.43 13.32
N MET A 474 22.96 -19.54 12.46
CA MET A 474 22.24 -18.40 11.88
C MET A 474 20.92 -18.07 12.60
N ASN A 475 20.38 -19.00 13.40
CA ASN A 475 19.07 -18.87 14.04
C ASN A 475 19.07 -18.63 15.57
N ASP A 476 20.23 -18.32 16.16
CA ASP A 476 20.37 -18.14 17.62
C ASP A 476 20.19 -16.71 18.13
N GLY A 477 19.99 -15.75 17.22
CA GLY A 477 19.82 -14.32 17.52
C GLY A 477 21.12 -13.56 17.84
N LYS A 478 22.31 -14.17 17.82
CA LYS A 478 23.57 -13.46 18.18
C LYS A 478 24.01 -12.43 17.14
N SER A 479 23.85 -12.75 15.86
CA SER A 479 24.37 -11.92 14.75
C SER A 479 23.28 -11.13 14.01
N GLU A 480 22.01 -11.52 14.14
CA GLU A 480 20.89 -10.95 13.39
C GLU A 480 19.56 -11.25 14.08
N TRP A 481 18.51 -10.49 13.75
CA TRP A 481 17.14 -10.81 14.15
C TRP A 481 16.66 -12.13 13.53
N VAL A 482 16.04 -12.98 14.35
CA VAL A 482 15.52 -14.31 13.99
C VAL A 482 14.03 -14.41 14.34
N LEU A 483 13.30 -15.31 13.69
CA LEU A 483 11.86 -15.47 13.89
C LEU A 483 11.58 -16.39 15.08
N ASP A 484 10.95 -15.84 16.13
CA ASP A 484 10.63 -16.55 17.37
C ASP A 484 9.17 -17.03 17.36
N ALA A 485 8.23 -16.23 16.82
CA ALA A 485 6.83 -16.63 16.64
C ALA A 485 6.13 -15.91 15.47
N VAL A 486 5.03 -16.49 15.00
CA VAL A 486 4.03 -15.83 14.14
C VAL A 486 2.66 -16.10 14.75
N VAL A 487 1.94 -15.04 15.12
CA VAL A 487 0.60 -15.12 15.74
C VAL A 487 -0.37 -14.17 15.04
N ASP A 488 -1.67 -14.30 15.29
CA ASP A 488 -2.65 -13.32 14.79
C ASP A 488 -2.56 -11.99 15.57
N ARG A 489 -2.92 -10.87 14.92
CA ARG A 489 -2.92 -9.53 15.53
C ARG A 489 -3.87 -9.40 16.73
N SER A 490 -4.87 -10.27 16.82
CA SER A 490 -5.80 -10.35 17.96
C SER A 490 -5.30 -11.19 19.14
N ASP A 491 -4.12 -11.83 19.05
CA ASP A 491 -3.55 -12.63 20.14
C ASP A 491 -3.46 -11.82 21.46
N PRO A 492 -4.04 -12.32 22.58
CA PRO A 492 -4.09 -11.57 23.84
C PRO A 492 -2.71 -11.16 24.39
N LYS A 493 -1.68 -11.99 24.24
CA LYS A 493 -0.34 -11.73 24.80
C LYS A 493 0.37 -10.65 23.99
N VAL A 494 0.31 -10.73 22.66
CA VAL A 494 0.88 -9.68 21.80
C VAL A 494 0.11 -8.37 21.96
N LYS A 495 -1.21 -8.42 22.14
CA LYS A 495 -1.98 -7.22 22.47
C LYS A 495 -1.54 -6.61 23.81
N GLU A 496 -1.44 -7.40 24.88
CA GLU A 496 -0.99 -6.94 26.20
C GLU A 496 0.39 -6.29 26.16
N ILE A 497 1.36 -6.92 25.46
CA ILE A 497 2.71 -6.39 25.27
C ILE A 497 2.67 -5.03 24.53
N LEU A 498 1.94 -4.94 23.41
CA LEU A 498 1.86 -3.71 22.62
C LEU A 498 1.15 -2.57 23.36
N ASP A 499 0.06 -2.88 24.09
CA ASP A 499 -0.67 -1.91 24.89
C ASP A 499 0.22 -1.39 26.02
N ARG A 500 0.95 -2.27 26.73
CA ARG A 500 1.97 -1.94 27.76
C ARG A 500 3.11 -1.06 27.22
N LEU A 501 3.69 -1.43 26.08
CA LEU A 501 4.74 -0.64 25.42
C LEU A 501 4.23 0.76 25.04
N SER A 502 3.00 0.84 24.50
CA SER A 502 2.38 2.13 24.13
C SER A 502 2.11 3.03 25.35
N ALA A 503 1.74 2.44 26.50
CA ALA A 503 1.53 3.17 27.74
C ALA A 503 2.85 3.74 28.28
N ALA A 504 3.92 2.94 28.32
CA ALA A 504 5.24 3.39 28.72
C ALA A 504 5.76 4.54 27.83
N SER A 505 5.56 4.44 26.51
CA SER A 505 5.95 5.48 25.56
C SER A 505 5.22 6.82 25.78
N LYS A 506 3.95 6.80 26.21
CA LYS A 506 3.18 8.02 26.53
C LYS A 506 3.70 8.74 27.77
N VAL A 507 3.99 7.99 28.84
CA VAL A 507 4.57 8.58 30.07
C VAL A 507 5.88 9.31 29.77
N ILE A 508 6.74 8.71 28.94
CA ILE A 508 8.02 9.32 28.52
C ILE A 508 7.78 10.60 27.69
N SER A 509 6.82 10.60 26.75
CA SER A 509 6.51 11.81 25.97
C SER A 509 5.90 12.93 26.82
N ASP A 510 5.03 12.60 27.79
CA ASP A 510 4.38 13.57 28.67
C ASP A 510 5.38 14.19 29.65
N GLU A 511 6.30 13.40 30.21
CA GLU A 511 7.44 13.92 30.99
C GLU A 511 8.36 14.82 30.18
N ALA A 512 8.69 14.42 28.94
CA ALA A 512 9.54 15.22 28.05
C ALA A 512 8.86 16.55 27.68
N HIS A 513 7.54 16.52 27.43
CA HIS A 513 6.75 17.72 27.17
C HIS A 513 6.69 18.65 28.40
N ALA A 514 6.45 18.11 29.59
CA ALA A 514 6.46 18.88 30.84
C ALA A 514 7.83 19.55 31.09
N LYS A 515 8.94 18.82 30.87
CA LYS A 515 10.31 19.34 30.98
C LYS A 515 10.62 20.42 29.92
N ALA A 516 10.07 20.29 28.71
CA ALA A 516 10.20 21.31 27.66
C ALA A 516 9.40 22.59 27.99
N VAL A 517 8.15 22.46 28.44
CA VAL A 517 7.29 23.59 28.87
C VAL A 517 7.88 24.32 30.07
N ALA A 518 8.47 23.61 31.03
CA ALA A 518 9.19 24.21 32.15
C ALA A 518 10.45 25.00 31.72
N LYS A 519 11.09 24.60 30.61
CA LYS A 519 12.32 25.22 30.09
C LYS A 519 12.06 26.38 29.11
N HIS A 520 10.85 26.49 28.56
CA HIS A 520 10.43 27.56 27.66
C HIS A 520 9.16 28.23 28.20
N GLY A 521 9.37 29.21 29.09
CA GLY A 521 8.34 29.83 29.93
C GLY A 521 7.06 30.25 29.20
N ALA A 522 5.94 30.02 29.87
CA ALA A 522 4.59 29.96 29.30
C ALA A 522 4.19 31.17 28.42
N LYS A 523 4.37 31.02 27.11
CA LYS A 523 3.48 31.63 26.11
C LYS A 523 2.62 30.50 25.54
N GLY A 524 1.30 30.66 25.64
CA GLY A 524 0.33 29.63 25.27
C GLY A 524 0.35 29.32 23.78
N GLY A 525 1.22 28.40 23.37
CA GLY A 525 1.04 27.64 22.15
C GLY A 525 -0.19 26.76 22.32
N VAL A 526 -1.14 26.83 21.38
CA VAL A 526 -2.23 25.85 21.31
C VAL A 526 -1.59 24.46 21.21
N ALA A 527 -2.12 23.50 21.98
CA ALA A 527 -1.64 22.13 21.96
C ALA A 527 -1.49 21.63 20.52
N ALA A 528 -0.36 21.02 20.19
CA ALA A 528 0.02 20.70 18.82
C ALA A 528 -0.95 19.69 18.19
N THR A 529 -1.95 20.19 17.47
CA THR A 529 -2.91 19.38 16.71
C THR A 529 -2.13 18.55 15.69
N GLN A 530 -2.40 17.23 15.67
CA GLN A 530 -1.67 16.29 14.82
C GLN A 530 -1.68 16.71 13.33
N PRO A 531 -0.52 16.78 12.66
CA PRO A 531 -0.33 17.66 11.50
C PRO A 531 -0.75 17.02 10.16
N LEU A 532 -2.05 17.08 9.83
CA LEU A 532 -2.61 17.02 8.46
C LEU A 532 -2.06 15.91 7.51
N ASP A 533 -1.62 14.74 8.00
CA ASP A 533 -1.28 13.54 7.18
C ASP A 533 -1.37 12.21 7.99
N ASP A 534 -1.80 12.24 9.25
CA ASP A 534 -1.71 11.11 10.21
C ASP A 534 -2.53 9.84 9.84
N PHE A 535 -3.24 9.81 8.72
CA PHE A 535 -4.17 8.73 8.36
C PHE A 535 -3.97 8.23 6.92
N GLY A 536 -2.86 7.52 6.69
CA GLY A 536 -2.47 6.94 5.40
C GLY A 536 -3.31 5.75 4.92
N ILE A 537 -4.62 5.97 4.73
CA ILE A 537 -5.55 4.99 4.17
C ILE A 537 -5.35 4.87 2.65
N SER A 538 -5.02 3.66 2.19
CA SER A 538 -5.02 3.34 0.76
C SER A 538 -6.44 3.28 0.20
N GLY A 539 -6.59 3.53 -1.11
CA GLY A 539 -7.90 3.61 -1.75
C GLY A 539 -8.76 2.38 -1.48
N ILE A 540 -8.13 1.20 -1.48
CA ILE A 540 -8.84 -0.07 -1.34
C ILE A 540 -9.48 -0.29 0.04
N GLU A 541 -8.85 0.17 1.13
CA GLU A 541 -9.45 0.08 2.48
C GLU A 541 -10.69 0.97 2.60
N LEU A 542 -10.59 2.20 2.07
CA LEU A 542 -11.70 3.15 2.03
C LEU A 542 -12.90 2.54 1.30
N LEU A 543 -12.66 1.94 0.13
CA LEU A 543 -13.70 1.29 -0.67
C LEU A 543 -14.34 0.09 0.06
N ARG A 544 -13.54 -0.73 0.75
CA ARG A 544 -14.07 -1.85 1.57
C ARG A 544 -15.03 -1.36 2.65
N TRP A 545 -14.68 -0.30 3.38
CA TRP A 545 -15.57 0.29 4.38
C TRP A 545 -16.85 0.85 3.76
N THR A 546 -16.76 1.61 2.67
CA THR A 546 -17.94 2.15 1.97
C THR A 546 -18.88 1.03 1.52
N VAL A 547 -18.36 -0.02 0.86
CA VAL A 547 -19.19 -1.12 0.35
C VAL A 547 -19.81 -1.95 1.49
N ALA A 548 -19.04 -2.29 2.52
CA ALA A 548 -19.56 -3.03 3.68
C ALA A 548 -20.66 -2.26 4.42
N MET A 549 -20.49 -0.94 4.57
CA MET A 549 -21.46 -0.08 5.22
C MET A 549 -22.72 0.13 4.38
N MET A 550 -22.62 0.19 3.05
CA MET A 550 -23.78 0.19 2.16
C MET A 550 -24.53 -1.14 2.30
N LEU A 551 -23.86 -2.29 2.09
CA LEU A 551 -24.45 -3.64 2.16
C LEU A 551 -25.01 -4.06 3.54
N ALA A 552 -24.85 -3.28 4.60
CA ALA A 552 -25.37 -3.60 5.94
C ALA A 552 -26.91 -3.71 6.02
N ASP A 553 -27.66 -3.25 5.02
CA ASP A 553 -29.11 -3.47 4.86
C ASP A 553 -29.47 -4.53 3.79
N GLY A 554 -28.46 -5.19 3.21
CA GLY A 554 -28.61 -6.29 2.26
C GLY A 554 -28.62 -5.90 0.79
N HIS A 555 -28.57 -4.61 0.44
CA HIS A 555 -28.53 -4.17 -0.96
C HIS A 555 -27.57 -2.99 -1.22
N ILE A 556 -27.41 -2.63 -2.49
CA ILE A 556 -26.74 -1.40 -2.96
C ILE A 556 -27.65 -0.80 -4.03
N ASP A 557 -28.06 0.45 -3.88
CA ASP A 557 -28.90 1.15 -4.86
C ASP A 557 -28.08 1.75 -6.05
N ASN A 558 -28.78 2.21 -7.10
CA ASN A 558 -28.12 2.76 -8.29
C ASN A 558 -27.33 4.06 -8.03
N LYS A 559 -27.64 4.81 -6.96
CA LYS A 559 -26.87 5.99 -6.54
C LYS A 559 -25.66 5.55 -5.75
N GLU A 560 -25.82 4.66 -4.77
CA GLU A 560 -24.74 4.09 -3.97
C GLU A 560 -23.67 3.45 -4.87
N MET A 561 -24.08 2.64 -5.84
CA MET A 561 -23.19 2.07 -6.84
C MET A 561 -22.44 3.13 -7.65
N LYS A 562 -23.05 4.29 -7.94
CA LYS A 562 -22.35 5.44 -8.55
C LYS A 562 -21.35 6.07 -7.57
N MET A 563 -21.71 6.27 -6.30
CA MET A 563 -20.78 6.83 -5.30
C MET A 563 -19.55 5.94 -5.13
N ILE A 564 -19.75 4.61 -5.09
CA ILE A 564 -18.68 3.62 -5.01
C ILE A 564 -17.74 3.73 -6.23
N ARG A 565 -18.28 3.93 -7.45
CA ARG A 565 -17.48 4.13 -8.68
C ARG A 565 -16.74 5.46 -8.70
N ASP A 566 -17.42 6.58 -8.41
CA ASP A 566 -16.80 7.91 -8.36
C ASP A 566 -15.64 7.95 -7.33
N LEU A 567 -15.76 7.19 -6.23
CA LEU A 567 -14.73 7.02 -5.21
C LEU A 567 -13.57 6.13 -5.66
N ALA A 568 -13.86 5.07 -6.41
CA ALA A 568 -12.88 4.14 -6.97
C ALA A 568 -12.00 4.80 -8.04
N ASP A 569 -12.61 5.54 -8.97
CA ASP A 569 -11.92 6.31 -10.02
C ASP A 569 -10.98 7.37 -9.40
N LYS A 570 -11.39 8.07 -8.33
CA LYS A 570 -10.53 9.00 -7.56
C LYS A 570 -9.29 8.34 -6.95
N ARG A 571 -9.19 7.01 -6.93
CA ARG A 571 -8.19 6.22 -6.17
C ARG A 571 -7.51 5.12 -6.98
N ASP A 572 -7.54 5.18 -8.32
CA ASP A 572 -6.98 4.17 -9.24
C ASP A 572 -7.55 2.74 -9.03
N ILE A 573 -8.73 2.59 -8.42
CA ILE A 573 -9.31 1.27 -8.12
C ILE A 573 -10.16 0.79 -9.31
N PRO A 574 -9.91 -0.41 -9.88
CA PRO A 574 -10.66 -0.84 -11.07
C PRO A 574 -12.06 -1.41 -10.76
N GLU A 575 -13.03 -1.22 -11.68
CA GLU A 575 -14.44 -1.65 -11.57
C GLU A 575 -14.65 -3.08 -11.06
N ALA A 576 -13.95 -4.09 -11.61
CA ALA A 576 -14.11 -5.48 -11.17
C ALA A 576 -13.57 -5.73 -9.75
N ARG A 577 -12.63 -4.92 -9.26
CA ARG A 577 -12.22 -4.93 -7.85
C ARG A 577 -13.31 -4.33 -6.96
N ILE A 578 -14.12 -3.40 -7.46
CA ILE A 578 -15.36 -2.98 -6.79
C ILE A 578 -16.34 -4.15 -6.73
N GLN A 579 -16.65 -4.77 -7.87
CA GLN A 579 -17.63 -5.86 -7.93
C GLN A 579 -17.22 -7.06 -7.07
N GLN A 580 -15.94 -7.44 -7.07
CA GLN A 580 -15.42 -8.51 -6.23
C GLN A 580 -15.47 -8.18 -4.73
N ILE A 581 -15.31 -6.90 -4.34
CA ILE A 581 -15.54 -6.46 -2.95
C ILE A 581 -17.04 -6.54 -2.61
N ILE A 582 -17.91 -6.11 -3.50
CA ILE A 582 -19.37 -6.22 -3.34
C ILE A 582 -19.78 -7.69 -3.16
N ASP A 583 -19.23 -8.61 -3.95
CA ASP A 583 -19.60 -10.03 -3.90
C ASP A 583 -18.91 -10.78 -2.75
N GLU A 584 -17.71 -10.35 -2.32
CA GLU A 584 -17.12 -10.78 -1.04
C GLU A 584 -18.05 -10.43 0.13
N PHE A 585 -18.51 -9.18 0.22
CA PHE A 585 -19.38 -8.74 1.32
C PHE A 585 -20.79 -9.34 1.27
N LYS A 586 -21.37 -9.57 0.08
CA LYS A 586 -22.63 -10.33 -0.06
C LYS A 586 -22.53 -11.80 0.34
N ALA A 587 -21.33 -12.38 0.31
CA ALA A 587 -21.11 -13.79 0.68
C ALA A 587 -20.99 -14.01 2.21
N VAL A 588 -20.98 -12.94 3.02
CA VAL A 588 -20.84 -13.00 4.48
C VAL A 588 -22.11 -12.51 5.17
N ILE A 589 -22.44 -13.13 6.31
CA ILE A 589 -23.70 -12.91 7.06
C ILE A 589 -23.83 -11.46 7.55
N ASP A 590 -22.74 -10.85 7.98
CA ASP A 590 -22.67 -9.46 8.42
C ASP A 590 -21.47 -8.77 7.72
N PRO A 591 -21.71 -7.91 6.71
CA PRO A 591 -20.66 -7.19 6.02
C PRO A 591 -19.84 -6.26 6.93
N VAL A 592 -20.47 -5.66 7.95
CA VAL A 592 -19.84 -4.70 8.86
C VAL A 592 -18.86 -5.41 9.79
N VAL A 593 -19.29 -6.52 10.39
CA VAL A 593 -18.40 -7.38 11.20
C VAL A 593 -17.27 -7.97 10.35
N HIS A 594 -17.53 -8.35 9.10
CA HIS A 594 -16.48 -8.84 8.19
C HIS A 594 -15.42 -7.78 7.88
N VAL A 595 -15.79 -6.52 7.65
CA VAL A 595 -14.81 -5.44 7.44
C VAL A 595 -14.09 -5.05 8.74
N MET A 596 -14.77 -5.09 9.90
CA MET A 596 -14.15 -4.90 11.22
C MET A 596 -13.04 -5.92 11.50
N GLN A 597 -13.20 -7.16 11.03
CA GLN A 597 -12.21 -8.23 11.18
C GLN A 597 -11.11 -8.20 10.12
N THR A 598 -11.43 -7.83 8.87
CA THR A 598 -10.49 -7.91 7.74
C THR A 598 -9.77 -6.60 7.38
N SER A 599 -10.21 -5.45 7.88
CA SER A 599 -9.60 -4.15 7.55
C SER A 599 -8.33 -3.85 8.35
N LYS A 600 -7.52 -2.96 7.78
CA LYS A 600 -6.38 -2.30 8.45
C LYS A 600 -6.83 -1.28 9.50
N ILE A 601 -8.06 -0.75 9.41
CA ILE A 601 -8.64 0.29 10.29
C ILE A 601 -9.59 -0.36 11.32
N ALA A 602 -9.69 0.20 12.53
CA ALA A 602 -10.73 -0.17 13.50
C ALA A 602 -12.05 0.55 13.20
N ALA A 603 -13.21 -0.02 13.58
CA ALA A 603 -14.49 0.69 13.53
C ALA A 603 -14.74 1.47 14.81
N ASP A 604 -14.51 2.78 14.75
CA ASP A 604 -14.74 3.72 15.82
C ASP A 604 -15.08 5.12 15.25
N ASN A 605 -15.16 6.13 16.12
CA ASN A 605 -15.35 7.52 15.70
C ASN A 605 -14.17 8.06 14.88
N ASP A 606 -12.98 7.46 15.02
CA ASP A 606 -11.82 7.84 14.25
C ASP A 606 -11.95 7.36 12.81
N LEU A 607 -12.44 6.14 12.53
CA LEU A 607 -12.78 5.70 11.16
C LEU A 607 -13.65 6.73 10.41
N LEU A 608 -14.74 7.21 11.02
CA LEU A 608 -15.62 8.17 10.34
C LEU A 608 -14.91 9.52 10.12
N ARG A 609 -14.10 9.98 11.09
CA ARG A 609 -13.19 11.12 10.90
C ARG A 609 -12.21 10.88 9.75
N HIS A 610 -11.66 9.67 9.62
CA HIS A 610 -10.68 9.35 8.58
C HIS A 610 -11.33 9.38 7.19
N ILE A 611 -12.48 8.71 7.01
CA ILE A 611 -13.26 8.75 5.75
C ILE A 611 -13.62 10.20 5.41
N ALA A 612 -14.04 10.99 6.40
CA ALA A 612 -14.36 12.40 6.22
C ALA A 612 -13.15 13.26 5.80
N ARG A 613 -12.01 13.14 6.48
CA ARG A 613 -10.76 13.84 6.12
C ARG A 613 -10.26 13.42 4.73
N VAL A 614 -10.45 12.15 4.37
CA VAL A 614 -10.09 11.59 3.06
C VAL A 614 -10.98 12.15 1.93
N ALA A 615 -12.30 12.27 2.14
CA ALA A 615 -13.18 12.90 1.18
C ALA A 615 -12.87 14.40 1.04
N LEU A 616 -12.61 15.09 2.15
CA LEU A 616 -12.16 16.50 2.22
C LEU A 616 -10.77 16.77 1.61
N ALA A 617 -10.06 15.77 1.07
CA ALA A 617 -8.72 15.95 0.52
C ALA A 617 -8.67 16.85 -0.74
N ASP A 618 -9.77 16.92 -1.51
CA ASP A 618 -9.93 17.90 -2.61
C ASP A 618 -10.55 19.24 -2.15
N GLY A 619 -10.62 19.45 -0.83
CA GLY A 619 -11.18 20.62 -0.15
C GLY A 619 -12.70 20.57 0.05
N LYS A 620 -13.41 19.74 -0.72
CA LYS A 620 -14.87 19.70 -0.78
C LYS A 620 -15.45 18.41 -0.22
N LEU A 621 -16.77 18.41 -0.08
CA LEU A 621 -17.57 17.21 -0.03
C LEU A 621 -18.64 17.36 -1.12
N THR A 622 -18.77 16.35 -1.98
CA THR A 622 -19.95 16.22 -2.83
C THR A 622 -21.19 15.90 -1.99
N THR A 623 -22.37 16.10 -2.56
CA THR A 623 -23.63 15.60 -1.97
C THR A 623 -23.55 14.10 -1.73
N GLU A 624 -23.00 13.37 -2.69
CA GLU A 624 -22.73 11.94 -2.67
C GLU A 624 -21.82 11.53 -1.51
N GLU A 625 -20.61 12.10 -1.38
CA GLU A 625 -19.70 11.79 -0.26
C GLU A 625 -20.32 12.17 1.10
N THR A 626 -21.11 13.24 1.15
CA THR A 626 -21.80 13.68 2.38
C THR A 626 -22.90 12.70 2.80
N ASP A 627 -23.64 12.14 1.86
CA ASP A 627 -24.71 11.17 2.14
C ASP A 627 -24.14 9.77 2.42
N MET A 628 -23.06 9.36 1.73
CA MET A 628 -22.24 8.19 2.10
C MET A 628 -21.78 8.27 3.56
N LEU A 629 -21.22 9.42 3.97
CA LEU A 629 -20.74 9.66 5.34
C LEU A 629 -21.88 9.65 6.38
N LYS A 630 -23.11 10.03 6.00
CA LYS A 630 -24.30 9.86 6.85
C LYS A 630 -24.71 8.39 6.96
N THR A 631 -24.75 7.64 5.86
CA THR A 631 -25.09 6.21 5.87
C THR A 631 -24.12 5.42 6.75
N VAL A 632 -22.80 5.64 6.60
CA VAL A 632 -21.77 5.01 7.44
C VAL A 632 -21.91 5.47 8.90
N GLY A 633 -22.03 6.77 9.15
CA GLY A 633 -22.10 7.31 10.52
C GLY A 633 -23.34 6.87 11.30
N ASN A 634 -24.51 6.83 10.65
CA ASN A 634 -25.73 6.31 11.24
C ASN A 634 -25.58 4.81 11.59
N LYS A 635 -24.89 4.03 10.75
CA LYS A 635 -24.64 2.59 10.97
C LYS A 635 -23.61 2.29 12.06
N ILE A 636 -22.78 3.26 12.47
CA ILE A 636 -21.95 3.21 13.69
C ILE A 636 -22.59 3.91 14.91
N GLY A 637 -23.88 4.26 14.84
CA GLY A 637 -24.64 4.78 15.98
C GLY A 637 -24.54 6.29 16.24
N LEU A 638 -23.94 7.07 15.34
CA LEU A 638 -23.93 8.54 15.41
C LEU A 638 -25.20 9.11 14.76
N THR A 639 -25.72 10.23 15.27
CA THR A 639 -26.84 10.89 14.59
C THR A 639 -26.35 11.70 13.39
N SER A 640 -27.23 11.94 12.43
CA SER A 640 -26.95 12.87 11.32
C SER A 640 -26.66 14.32 11.77
N ILE A 641 -26.94 14.70 13.03
CA ILE A 641 -26.51 15.98 13.60
C ILE A 641 -25.02 15.89 14.01
N ASP A 642 -24.64 14.83 14.72
CA ASP A 642 -23.24 14.59 15.14
C ASP A 642 -22.31 14.48 13.94
N ILE A 643 -22.75 13.79 12.89
CA ILE A 643 -22.01 13.65 11.64
C ILE A 643 -21.81 15.03 10.98
N ASN A 644 -22.87 15.82 10.81
CA ASN A 644 -22.75 17.18 10.27
C ASN A 644 -21.85 18.09 11.13
N MET A 645 -21.89 17.96 12.46
CA MET A 645 -21.00 18.68 13.38
C MET A 645 -19.54 18.21 13.26
N MET A 646 -19.30 16.90 13.10
CA MET A 646 -17.98 16.31 12.86
C MET A 646 -17.41 16.80 11.53
N LEU A 647 -18.16 16.70 10.42
CA LEU A 647 -17.72 17.17 9.10
C LEU A 647 -17.35 18.66 9.13
N LYS A 648 -18.16 19.49 9.80
CA LYS A 648 -17.86 20.91 10.00
C LYS A 648 -16.63 21.14 10.88
N ARG A 649 -16.43 20.35 11.94
CA ARG A 649 -15.25 20.41 12.82
C ARG A 649 -13.98 20.03 12.09
N GLU A 650 -13.99 18.93 11.33
CA GLU A 650 -12.82 18.45 10.57
C GLU A 650 -12.49 19.37 9.38
N ARG A 651 -13.48 19.86 8.61
CA ARG A 651 -13.22 20.85 7.55
C ARG A 651 -12.64 22.16 8.12
N ASN A 652 -13.10 22.59 9.29
CA ASN A 652 -12.50 23.72 10.01
C ASN A 652 -11.09 23.42 10.52
N ALA A 653 -10.83 22.22 11.04
CA ALA A 653 -9.50 21.82 11.50
C ALA A 653 -8.49 21.79 10.33
N ILE A 654 -8.81 21.06 9.26
CA ILE A 654 -8.01 21.03 8.02
C ILE A 654 -7.77 22.46 7.49
N PHE A 655 -8.76 23.37 7.53
CA PHE A 655 -8.59 24.76 7.09
C PHE A 655 -7.63 25.59 7.95
N GLN A 656 -7.60 25.39 9.28
CA GLN A 656 -6.63 26.07 10.15
C GLN A 656 -5.24 25.43 10.02
N GLU A 657 -5.15 24.09 10.05
CA GLU A 657 -3.90 23.34 9.77
C GLU A 657 -3.30 23.78 8.40
N SER A 658 -4.14 23.96 7.38
CA SER A 658 -3.78 24.48 6.05
C SER A 658 -3.26 25.92 6.08
N LYS A 659 -3.89 26.79 6.85
CA LYS A 659 -3.41 28.17 7.05
C LYS A 659 -2.06 28.20 7.74
N ASP A 660 -1.83 27.34 8.72
CA ASP A 660 -0.58 27.32 9.48
C ASP A 660 0.58 26.71 8.69
N ILE A 661 0.33 25.70 7.84
CA ILE A 661 1.26 25.26 6.79
C ILE A 661 1.64 26.45 5.87
N LEU A 662 0.64 27.16 5.33
CA LEU A 662 0.86 28.30 4.43
C LEU A 662 1.44 29.56 5.11
N ARG A 663 1.43 29.63 6.45
CA ARG A 663 2.13 30.64 7.26
C ARG A 663 3.58 30.24 7.52
N ASN A 664 3.82 28.99 7.90
CA ASN A 664 5.14 28.48 8.24
C ASN A 664 6.07 28.40 7.02
N ILE A 665 5.52 28.23 5.82
CA ILE A 665 6.26 28.26 4.54
C ILE A 665 6.49 29.70 4.02
N LYS A 666 6.00 30.72 4.73
CA LYS A 666 6.27 32.15 4.48
C LYS A 666 7.24 32.77 5.51
N ARG A 667 7.85 31.96 6.36
CA ARG A 667 8.91 32.33 7.31
C ARG A 667 10.20 31.63 6.94
#